data_AF-A0A7W1AC35-F1
#
_entry.id   AF-A0A7W1AC35-F1
#
_cell.length_a   1.000
_cell.length_b   1.000
_cell.length_c   1.000
_cell.angle_alpha   90.00
_cell.angle_beta   90.00
_cell.angle_gamma   90.00
#
_symmetry.space_group_name_H-M   'P 1'
#
loop_
_entity.id
_entity.type
_entity.pdbx_description
1 polymer ?
#
loop_
_entity_poly.entity_id
_entity_poly.type
_entity_poly.pdbx_seq_one_letter_code
_entity_poly.pdbx_strand_id
1 'polypeptide(L)'
;EEDFARDLQQNLPGDFQAQGELFVFVDECHRTQSGELHEAMKIILPNAMFIGFTGTPLLKADKQKSIEIFGPYIHTYKYDEAVRDGAVLDLRYEARDIDQEITSRERIDRWFEVKTSGLTDVARAQLKRRWGTMRKVLSSRDRLGKIVDDILFDMETRDRLMSHRGNAMLVSSSIYQACKLYEMFSETELAGKCAIVTSYSPSSGDIRTEETGAGLTEKLYKYEVYRRMLADFFDAPEDAAMTRAEEFEQKVKQKFVNEPGQMRLLIVVDKLLTGFDAPPATYLYIDKEMRNHGLFQAICRVNRLDGEDKEYGYIIDYKDLFNSLEGAVSDYTGEALDGYDKEDVAALLKNRLEMGRERLEETREAVRALCEPVPQPRNTVDYIHYFCAGDTADKDAVKENERKRVALYRAVSSIVRAYANLANEMREAGYAPDQAEEIRREADHYEKVRQEVKIASGDYVDMKSYEPAMRHLLDTYIRADESKTVSAFDELGLVELLVERGRSALNELPEGIRKDEAAMSETIENNIRKVIIDEQPVNPKYYDRMSELLDALIQQRKEEALDYKAYLDRLVELAGRVHEPSEAGGYPTTMDTPAKRALYDNLDHDENVAVRVDTAVRHTRKDDWRGNRFKEREVLGAVREELGEYETRADEIFELVKNQREY
;
A
#
# COMPACT_ATOMS: atom_id res chain seq x y z
N GLU A 1 -20.52 -23.02 7.72
CA GLU A 1 -19.64 -23.99 8.41
C GLU A 1 -20.34 -25.32 8.72
N GLU A 2 -21.27 -25.45 9.68
CA GLU A 2 -21.88 -26.78 9.98
C GLU A 2 -22.58 -27.49 8.82
N ASP A 3 -23.22 -26.74 7.90
CA ASP A 3 -23.90 -27.33 6.73
C ASP A 3 -22.92 -27.84 5.68
N PHE A 4 -21.76 -27.19 5.51
CA PHE A 4 -20.72 -27.59 4.54
C PHE A 4 -19.97 -28.85 5.01
N ALA A 5 -19.61 -28.90 6.29
CA ALA A 5 -19.00 -30.09 6.90
C ALA A 5 -19.92 -31.32 6.81
N ARG A 6 -21.23 -31.13 7.07
CA ARG A 6 -22.23 -32.20 6.94
C ARG A 6 -22.43 -32.65 5.50
N ASP A 7 -22.51 -31.73 4.55
CA ASP A 7 -22.65 -32.05 3.13
C ASP A 7 -21.41 -32.80 2.62
N LEU A 8 -20.21 -32.37 3.01
CA LEU A 8 -18.96 -33.05 2.67
C LEU A 8 -18.93 -34.50 3.21
N GLN A 9 -19.32 -34.71 4.47
CA GLN A 9 -19.41 -36.05 5.06
C GLN A 9 -20.43 -36.95 4.38
N GLN A 10 -21.57 -36.40 3.93
CA GLN A 10 -22.60 -37.15 3.22
C GLN A 10 -22.18 -37.57 1.80
N ASN A 11 -21.30 -36.79 1.17
CA ASN A 11 -20.78 -37.08 -0.16
C ASN A 11 -19.54 -38.00 -0.17
N LEU A 12 -18.93 -38.24 1.00
CA LEU A 12 -17.86 -39.24 1.13
C LEU A 12 -18.45 -40.66 1.17
N PRO A 13 -17.81 -41.64 0.50
CA PRO A 13 -18.18 -43.05 0.66
C PRO A 13 -18.20 -43.46 2.13
N GLY A 14 -19.16 -44.30 2.55
CA GLY A 14 -19.29 -44.73 3.95
C GLY A 14 -18.10 -45.54 4.50
N ASP A 15 -17.24 -46.04 3.62
CA ASP A 15 -15.98 -46.73 3.91
C ASP A 15 -14.73 -45.87 3.64
N PHE A 16 -14.91 -44.56 3.40
CA PHE A 16 -13.81 -43.66 3.14
C PHE A 16 -12.86 -43.57 4.33
N GLN A 17 -11.60 -43.89 4.07
CA GLN A 17 -10.50 -43.71 5.01
C GLN A 17 -9.25 -43.28 4.24
N ALA A 18 -8.65 -42.17 4.67
CA ALA A 18 -7.33 -41.78 4.17
C ALA A 18 -6.30 -42.87 4.51
N GLN A 19 -5.63 -43.42 3.50
CA GLN A 19 -4.64 -44.48 3.68
C GLN A 19 -3.23 -43.91 3.89
N GLY A 20 -2.54 -44.44 4.89
CA GLY A 20 -1.15 -44.09 5.20
C GLY A 20 -0.98 -43.05 6.32
N GLU A 21 0.27 -42.78 6.67
CA GLU A 21 0.65 -41.67 7.55
C GLU A 21 0.88 -40.44 6.68
N LEU A 22 0.02 -39.44 6.84
CA LEU A 22 -0.01 -38.28 5.96
C LEU A 22 0.53 -37.03 6.67
N PHE A 23 1.43 -36.32 6.00
CA PHE A 23 2.00 -35.06 6.44
C PHE A 23 1.64 -33.99 5.41
N VAL A 24 0.96 -32.94 5.85
CA VAL A 24 0.43 -31.88 4.99
C VAL A 24 1.18 -30.59 5.28
N PHE A 25 1.95 -30.12 4.32
CA PHE A 25 2.64 -28.85 4.37
C PHE A 25 1.80 -27.78 3.66
N VAL A 26 1.46 -26.71 4.37
CA VAL A 26 0.58 -25.64 3.88
C VAL A 26 1.37 -24.35 3.78
N ASP A 27 1.53 -23.84 2.57
CA ASP A 27 2.13 -22.52 2.33
C ASP A 27 1.10 -21.40 2.50
N GLU A 28 1.55 -20.24 3.00
CA GLU A 28 0.71 -19.07 3.34
C GLU A 28 -0.55 -19.47 4.14
N CYS A 29 -0.35 -20.29 5.18
CA CYS A 29 -1.40 -21.10 5.80
C CYS A 29 -2.57 -20.30 6.38
N HIS A 30 -2.35 -19.04 6.73
CA HIS A 30 -3.39 -18.13 7.24
C HIS A 30 -4.38 -17.67 6.19
N ARG A 31 -4.00 -17.76 4.90
CA ARG A 31 -4.84 -17.33 3.76
C ARG A 31 -5.49 -18.51 3.07
N THR A 32 -4.77 -19.61 2.93
CA THR A 32 -5.19 -20.76 2.12
C THR A 32 -6.03 -21.76 2.91
N GLN A 33 -5.87 -21.83 4.23
CA GLN A 33 -6.54 -22.79 5.12
C GLN A 33 -7.20 -22.11 6.31
N SER A 34 -7.90 -20.99 6.07
CA SER A 34 -8.75 -20.35 7.07
C SER A 34 -10.22 -20.77 6.88
N GLY A 35 -10.90 -21.22 7.93
CA GLY A 35 -12.33 -21.55 7.90
C GLY A 35 -12.67 -22.87 7.21
N GLU A 36 -13.69 -22.86 6.35
CA GLU A 36 -14.34 -24.05 5.77
C GLU A 36 -13.38 -25.04 5.07
N LEU A 37 -12.36 -24.54 4.38
CA LEU A 37 -11.34 -25.39 3.72
C LEU A 37 -10.53 -26.21 4.72
N HIS A 38 -10.19 -25.62 5.86
CA HIS A 38 -9.45 -26.32 6.91
C HIS A 38 -10.31 -27.36 7.62
N GLU A 39 -11.58 -27.04 7.88
CA GLU A 39 -12.54 -28.00 8.42
C GLU A 39 -12.74 -29.20 7.47
N ALA A 40 -12.88 -28.94 6.17
CA ALA A 40 -12.95 -30.00 5.17
C ALA A 40 -11.70 -30.88 5.17
N MET A 41 -10.50 -30.29 5.23
CA MET A 41 -9.25 -31.03 5.30
C MET A 41 -9.14 -31.88 6.57
N LYS A 42 -9.61 -31.39 7.72
CA LYS A 42 -9.66 -32.17 8.96
C LYS A 42 -10.66 -33.34 8.90
N ILE A 43 -11.78 -33.17 8.19
CA ILE A 43 -12.77 -34.23 7.97
C ILE A 43 -12.22 -35.32 7.04
N ILE A 44 -11.59 -34.92 5.95
CA ILE A 44 -11.04 -35.84 4.93
C ILE A 44 -9.79 -36.55 5.46
N LEU A 45 -8.94 -35.84 6.21
CA LEU A 45 -7.64 -36.32 6.67
C LEU A 45 -7.52 -36.23 8.21
N PRO A 46 -8.35 -36.96 8.98
CA PRO A 46 -8.45 -36.79 10.43
C PRO A 46 -7.17 -37.17 11.20
N ASN A 47 -6.31 -38.00 10.60
CA ASN A 47 -5.07 -38.48 11.19
C ASN A 47 -3.81 -37.81 10.61
N ALA A 48 -3.97 -36.82 9.72
CA ALA A 48 -2.83 -36.15 9.10
C ALA A 48 -2.19 -35.11 10.03
N MET A 49 -0.87 -34.98 9.97
CA MET A 49 -0.14 -33.88 10.62
C MET A 49 -0.10 -32.67 9.70
N PHE A 50 -0.57 -31.52 10.18
CA PHE A 50 -0.55 -30.26 9.43
C PHE A 50 0.60 -29.37 9.90
N ILE A 51 1.43 -28.93 8.96
CA ILE A 51 2.54 -28.01 9.19
C ILE A 51 2.32 -26.79 8.30
N GLY A 52 2.07 -25.63 8.91
CA GLY A 52 1.82 -24.38 8.20
C GLY A 52 3.07 -23.49 8.12
N PHE A 53 3.29 -22.87 6.96
CA PHE A 53 4.27 -21.81 6.75
C PHE A 53 3.57 -20.47 6.50
N THR A 54 4.20 -19.39 6.95
CA THR A 54 3.73 -18.03 6.72
C THR A 54 4.91 -17.09 6.59
N GLY A 55 4.87 -16.21 5.59
CA GLY A 55 5.81 -15.10 5.45
C GLY A 55 5.35 -13.82 6.14
N THR A 56 4.09 -13.74 6.60
CA THR A 56 3.53 -12.51 7.18
C THR A 56 3.35 -12.64 8.69
N PRO A 57 3.76 -11.62 9.47
CA PRO A 57 3.39 -11.56 10.88
C PRO A 57 1.87 -11.42 10.98
N LEU A 58 1.27 -12.37 11.68
CA LEU A 58 -0.17 -12.40 11.91
C LEU A 58 -0.61 -11.23 12.78
N LEU A 59 -1.73 -10.60 12.41
CA LEU A 59 -2.47 -9.73 13.33
C LEU A 59 -2.82 -10.52 14.59
N LYS A 60 -2.92 -9.89 15.76
CA LYS A 60 -3.21 -10.59 17.03
C LYS A 60 -4.41 -11.55 16.94
N ALA A 61 -5.49 -11.13 16.27
CA ALA A 61 -6.68 -11.96 16.05
C ALA A 61 -6.39 -13.17 15.13
N ASP A 62 -5.66 -12.96 14.04
CA ASP A 62 -5.28 -14.03 13.11
C ASP A 62 -4.24 -14.97 13.72
N LYS A 63 -3.40 -14.45 14.62
CA LYS A 63 -2.38 -15.21 15.37
C LYS A 63 -3.03 -16.22 16.28
N GLN A 64 -4.08 -15.83 16.98
CA GLN A 64 -4.82 -16.71 17.86
C GLN A 64 -5.54 -17.83 17.08
N LYS A 65 -6.28 -17.47 16.02
CA LYS A 65 -6.91 -18.46 15.13
C LYS A 65 -5.90 -19.44 14.51
N SER A 66 -4.72 -18.95 14.16
CA SER A 66 -3.70 -19.80 13.56
C SER A 66 -3.01 -20.72 14.55
N ILE A 67 -2.82 -20.28 15.79
CA ILE A 67 -2.36 -21.13 16.88
C ILE A 67 -3.43 -22.17 17.23
N GLU A 68 -4.71 -21.83 17.18
CA GLU A 68 -5.82 -22.77 17.36
C GLU A 68 -5.86 -23.84 16.24
N ILE A 69 -5.52 -23.45 15.01
CA ILE A 69 -5.58 -24.31 13.82
C ILE A 69 -4.33 -25.19 13.68
N PHE A 70 -3.12 -24.62 13.81
CA PHE A 70 -1.84 -25.27 13.53
C PHE A 70 -0.96 -25.52 14.78
N GLY A 71 -1.36 -25.02 15.94
CA GLY A 71 -0.55 -25.10 17.17
C GLY A 71 0.51 -23.98 17.28
N PRO A 72 1.37 -24.03 18.29
CA PRO A 72 2.40 -23.02 18.51
C PRO A 72 3.46 -23.05 17.39
N TYR A 73 4.18 -21.93 17.23
CA TYR A 73 5.30 -21.87 16.30
C TYR A 73 6.37 -22.92 16.66
N ILE A 74 6.71 -23.76 15.68
CA ILE A 74 7.83 -24.71 15.79
C ILE A 74 9.17 -23.96 15.72
N HIS A 75 9.23 -22.95 14.85
CA HIS A 75 10.38 -22.08 14.63
C HIS A 75 9.92 -20.73 14.06
N THR A 76 10.73 -19.68 14.24
CA THR A 76 10.53 -18.37 13.59
C THR A 76 11.85 -17.90 13.00
N TYR A 77 11.83 -17.44 11.75
CA TYR A 77 12.94 -16.74 11.11
C TYR A 77 12.42 -15.37 10.67
N LYS A 78 12.84 -14.33 11.37
CA LYS A 78 12.25 -13.00 11.26
C LYS A 78 12.94 -12.17 10.18
N TYR A 79 12.30 -11.06 9.84
CA TYR A 79 12.77 -10.14 8.81
C TYR A 79 14.16 -9.56 9.14
N ASP A 80 14.37 -9.09 10.37
CA ASP A 80 15.64 -8.56 10.86
C ASP A 80 16.76 -9.61 10.82
N GLU A 81 16.45 -10.86 11.15
CA GLU A 81 17.38 -11.99 11.02
C GLU A 81 17.72 -12.26 9.56
N ALA A 82 16.72 -12.29 8.68
CA ALA A 82 16.89 -12.52 7.25
C ALA A 82 17.72 -11.42 6.55
N VAL A 83 17.57 -10.16 6.97
CA VAL A 83 18.40 -9.04 6.49
C VAL A 83 19.84 -9.18 7.00
N ARG A 84 20.02 -9.43 8.31
CA ARG A 84 21.35 -9.60 8.91
C ARG A 84 22.14 -10.75 8.27
N ASP A 85 21.46 -11.84 7.96
CA ASP A 85 22.07 -13.02 7.36
C ASP A 85 22.25 -12.88 5.83
N GLY A 86 21.83 -11.76 5.24
CA GLY A 86 21.92 -11.50 3.80
C GLY A 86 21.01 -12.37 2.94
N ALA A 87 19.95 -12.96 3.52
CA ALA A 87 18.97 -13.77 2.81
C ALA A 87 17.94 -12.92 2.03
N VAL A 88 17.70 -11.70 2.50
CA VAL A 88 16.91 -10.66 1.83
C VAL A 88 17.60 -9.31 1.99
N LEU A 89 17.28 -8.35 1.12
CA LEU A 89 17.77 -6.98 1.21
C LEU A 89 16.95 -6.16 2.21
N ASP A 90 17.55 -5.11 2.74
CA ASP A 90 16.84 -4.11 3.53
C ASP A 90 15.96 -3.22 2.62
N LEU A 91 14.97 -2.55 3.21
CA LEU A 91 13.99 -1.73 2.52
C LEU A 91 14.21 -0.23 2.81
N ARG A 92 14.23 0.60 1.78
CA ARG A 92 14.26 2.06 1.87
C ARG A 92 12.90 2.62 1.57
N TYR A 93 12.35 3.41 2.49
CA TYR A 93 11.03 4.02 2.36
C TYR A 93 11.15 5.53 2.10
N GLU A 94 10.40 6.01 1.11
CA GLU A 94 10.31 7.42 0.74
C GLU A 94 8.82 7.82 0.61
N ALA A 95 8.36 8.76 1.43
CA ALA A 95 7.03 9.35 1.30
C ALA A 95 7.07 10.56 0.36
N ARG A 96 6.22 10.55 -0.68
CA ARG A 96 6.06 11.66 -1.63
C ARG A 96 4.64 12.16 -1.61
N ASP A 97 4.44 13.37 -1.11
CA ASP A 97 3.10 13.98 -1.13
C ASP A 97 2.85 14.66 -2.48
N ILE A 98 1.62 14.52 -2.97
CA ILE A 98 1.13 15.20 -4.16
C ILE A 98 -0.15 15.93 -3.75
N ASP A 99 0.05 17.16 -3.30
CA ASP A 99 -0.99 18.05 -2.81
C ASP A 99 -2.03 18.35 -3.91
N GLN A 100 -3.31 18.14 -3.59
CA GLN A 100 -4.43 18.48 -4.45
C GLN A 100 -5.04 19.82 -4.02
N GLU A 101 -4.33 20.93 -4.24
CA GLU A 101 -4.91 22.25 -3.97
C GLU A 101 -5.81 22.73 -5.11
N ILE A 102 -7.04 23.11 -4.75
CA ILE A 102 -7.96 23.80 -5.67
C ILE A 102 -7.56 25.28 -5.68
N THR A 103 -6.78 25.69 -6.68
CA THR A 103 -6.17 27.02 -6.79
C THR A 103 -7.15 28.19 -6.90
N SER A 104 -8.45 27.97 -7.14
CA SER A 104 -9.44 29.08 -7.22
C SER A 104 -10.87 28.69 -6.82
N ARG A 105 -11.06 28.31 -5.55
CA ARG A 105 -12.41 28.00 -4.99
C ARG A 105 -13.44 29.11 -5.26
N GLU A 106 -13.04 30.38 -5.09
CA GLU A 106 -13.93 31.54 -5.23
C GLU A 106 -14.42 31.78 -6.67
N ARG A 107 -13.56 31.56 -7.68
CA ARG A 107 -13.95 31.70 -9.10
C ARG A 107 -14.86 30.56 -9.54
N ILE A 108 -14.58 29.36 -9.04
CA ILE A 108 -15.41 28.17 -9.27
C ILE A 108 -16.80 28.38 -8.68
N ASP A 109 -16.89 28.83 -7.43
CA ASP A 109 -18.17 29.08 -6.76
C ASP A 109 -18.97 30.19 -7.46
N ARG A 110 -18.30 31.29 -7.85
CA ARG A 110 -18.96 32.40 -8.58
C ARG A 110 -19.49 31.96 -9.95
N TRP A 111 -18.75 31.15 -10.68
CA TRP A 111 -19.25 30.63 -11.96
C TRP A 111 -20.41 29.66 -11.77
N PHE A 112 -20.33 28.79 -10.75
CA PHE A 112 -21.41 27.87 -10.39
C PHE A 112 -22.69 28.65 -10.09
N GLU A 113 -22.61 29.75 -9.34
CA GLU A 113 -23.75 30.65 -9.09
C GLU A 113 -24.32 31.27 -10.39
N VAL A 114 -23.46 31.78 -11.27
CA VAL A 114 -23.89 32.41 -12.53
C VAL A 114 -24.63 31.42 -13.43
N LYS A 115 -24.11 30.20 -13.60
CA LYS A 115 -24.72 29.18 -14.48
C LYS A 115 -25.91 28.45 -13.87
N THR A 116 -26.09 28.52 -12.54
CA THR A 116 -27.23 27.89 -11.83
C THR A 116 -28.30 28.88 -11.37
N SER A 117 -28.18 30.14 -11.81
CA SER A 117 -29.11 31.23 -11.46
C SER A 117 -30.56 30.98 -11.88
N GLY A 118 -30.80 30.18 -12.95
CA GLY A 118 -32.13 29.81 -13.43
C GLY A 118 -32.69 28.49 -12.90
N LEU A 119 -31.96 27.78 -12.03
CA LEU A 119 -32.38 26.49 -11.47
C LEU A 119 -33.17 26.67 -10.16
N THR A 120 -34.11 25.76 -9.89
CA THR A 120 -34.76 25.65 -8.57
C THR A 120 -33.74 25.25 -7.50
N ASP A 121 -34.04 25.51 -6.23
CA ASP A 121 -33.13 25.19 -5.11
C ASP A 121 -32.80 23.69 -5.04
N VAL A 122 -33.77 22.83 -5.37
CA VAL A 122 -33.60 21.37 -5.46
C VAL A 122 -32.68 20.98 -6.63
N ALA A 123 -32.89 21.57 -7.81
CA ALA A 123 -32.08 21.33 -9.00
C ALA A 123 -30.62 21.78 -8.78
N ARG A 124 -30.43 22.97 -8.18
CA ARG A 124 -29.11 23.51 -7.82
C ARG A 124 -28.37 22.60 -6.83
N ALA A 125 -29.06 22.09 -5.81
CA ALA A 125 -28.47 21.18 -4.82
C ALA A 125 -28.05 19.84 -5.43
N GLN A 126 -28.83 19.29 -6.37
CA GLN A 126 -28.47 18.06 -7.09
C GLN A 126 -27.23 18.26 -7.97
N LEU A 127 -27.16 19.38 -8.69
CA LEU A 127 -26.00 19.73 -9.52
C LEU A 127 -24.74 19.95 -8.66
N LYS A 128 -24.86 20.58 -7.49
CA LYS A 128 -23.76 20.80 -6.53
C LYS A 128 -23.17 19.50 -5.97
N ARG A 129 -24.01 18.49 -5.69
CA ARG A 129 -23.53 17.16 -5.23
C ARG A 129 -22.73 16.45 -6.32
N ARG A 130 -23.25 16.43 -7.56
CA ARG A 130 -22.54 15.82 -8.71
C ARG A 130 -21.25 16.57 -9.06
N TRP A 131 -21.23 17.89 -8.89
CA TRP A 131 -20.03 18.72 -8.99
C TRP A 131 -18.95 18.33 -7.98
N GLY A 132 -19.32 18.08 -6.72
CA GLY A 132 -18.39 17.55 -5.71
C GLY A 132 -17.75 16.22 -6.11
N THR A 133 -18.52 15.31 -6.72
CA THR A 133 -18.00 14.04 -7.26
C THR A 133 -17.08 14.26 -8.45
N MET A 134 -17.43 15.12 -9.41
CA MET A 134 -16.63 15.38 -10.60
C MET A 134 -15.32 16.13 -10.29
N ARG A 135 -15.33 17.01 -9.29
CA ARG A 135 -14.13 17.66 -8.76
C ARG A 135 -13.12 16.64 -8.26
N LYS A 136 -13.58 15.59 -7.56
CA LYS A 136 -12.75 14.48 -7.08
C LYS A 136 -12.17 13.63 -8.23
N VAL A 137 -12.90 13.52 -9.34
CA VAL A 137 -12.45 12.76 -10.53
C VAL A 137 -11.41 13.53 -11.34
N LEU A 138 -11.58 14.85 -11.52
CA LEU A 138 -10.63 15.66 -12.29
C LEU A 138 -9.35 16.00 -11.50
N SER A 139 -9.45 16.23 -10.19
CA SER A 139 -8.26 16.30 -9.32
C SER A 139 -7.46 14.99 -9.31
N SER A 140 -8.14 13.85 -9.54
CA SER A 140 -7.46 12.57 -9.73
C SER A 140 -6.68 12.48 -11.04
N ARG A 141 -7.09 13.14 -12.13
CA ARG A 141 -6.34 13.06 -13.40
C ARG A 141 -5.02 13.82 -13.32
N ASP A 142 -5.04 15.03 -12.79
CA ASP A 142 -3.82 15.85 -12.64
C ASP A 142 -2.83 15.20 -11.67
N ARG A 143 -3.34 14.65 -10.54
CA ARG A 143 -2.50 13.89 -9.60
C ARG A 143 -1.87 12.66 -10.25
N LEU A 144 -2.62 11.91 -11.07
CA LEU A 144 -2.06 10.77 -11.81
C LEU A 144 -0.97 11.21 -12.79
N GLY A 145 -1.14 12.35 -13.45
CA GLY A 145 -0.10 12.95 -14.29
C GLY A 145 1.18 13.23 -13.51
N LYS A 146 1.07 13.80 -12.30
CA LYS A 146 2.23 14.03 -11.42
C LYS A 146 2.93 12.74 -10.99
N ILE A 147 2.17 11.69 -10.67
CA ILE A 147 2.74 10.36 -10.38
C ILE A 147 3.49 9.81 -11.60
N VAL A 148 2.94 10.00 -12.81
CA VAL A 148 3.60 9.56 -14.05
C VAL A 148 4.90 10.33 -14.27
N ASP A 149 4.88 11.65 -14.14
CA ASP A 149 6.08 12.50 -14.28
C ASP A 149 7.16 12.12 -13.26
N ASP A 150 6.78 11.88 -12.01
CA ASP A 150 7.67 11.50 -10.92
C ASP A 150 8.32 10.12 -11.14
N ILE A 151 7.54 9.13 -11.60
CA ILE A 151 8.07 7.81 -11.97
C ILE A 151 9.00 7.91 -13.18
N LEU A 152 8.69 8.75 -14.17
CA LEU A 152 9.57 8.96 -15.33
C LEU A 152 10.89 9.61 -14.92
N PHE A 153 10.84 10.58 -14.01
CA PHE A 153 12.03 11.20 -13.45
C PHE A 153 12.91 10.17 -12.72
N ASP A 154 12.33 9.31 -11.87
CA ASP A 154 13.09 8.23 -11.24
C ASP A 154 13.67 7.24 -12.26
N MET A 155 12.92 6.93 -13.31
CA MET A 155 13.38 6.06 -14.40
C MET A 155 14.62 6.61 -15.13
N GLU A 156 14.83 7.93 -15.06
CA GLU A 156 15.94 8.67 -15.66
C GLU A 156 17.02 9.11 -14.67
N THR A 157 16.82 8.93 -13.35
CA THR A 157 17.76 9.44 -12.33
C THR A 157 18.20 8.41 -11.30
N ARG A 158 17.45 7.32 -11.13
CA ARG A 158 17.80 6.26 -10.17
C ARG A 158 18.69 5.21 -10.84
N ASP A 159 19.87 4.96 -10.28
CA ASP A 159 20.96 4.17 -10.89
C ASP A 159 20.52 2.84 -11.50
N ARG A 160 19.78 1.99 -10.77
CA ARG A 160 19.32 0.69 -11.30
C ARG A 160 18.24 0.80 -12.38
N LEU A 161 17.37 1.82 -12.29
CA LEU A 161 16.35 2.07 -13.32
C LEU A 161 16.98 2.64 -14.59
N MET A 162 17.92 3.58 -14.44
CA MET A 162 18.71 4.17 -15.53
C MET A 162 19.56 3.15 -16.26
N SER A 163 20.29 2.30 -15.52
CA SER A 163 21.16 1.27 -16.08
C SER A 163 20.39 0.08 -16.68
N HIS A 164 19.06 0.09 -16.58
CA HIS A 164 18.17 -0.96 -17.08
C HIS A 164 18.40 -2.34 -16.43
N ARG A 165 19.10 -2.37 -15.30
CA ARG A 165 19.35 -3.58 -14.51
C ARG A 165 18.22 -3.89 -13.54
N GLY A 166 17.50 -2.87 -13.10
CA GLY A 166 16.29 -2.99 -12.29
C GLY A 166 15.04 -2.47 -13.01
N ASN A 167 13.88 -2.86 -12.48
CA ASN A 167 12.57 -2.36 -12.92
C ASN A 167 11.66 -2.09 -11.72
N ALA A 168 10.45 -1.60 -12.00
CA ALA A 168 9.53 -1.12 -10.98
C ALA A 168 8.12 -1.72 -11.07
N MET A 169 7.43 -1.73 -9.93
CA MET A 169 6.00 -2.03 -9.83
C MET A 169 5.25 -0.79 -9.34
N LEU A 170 4.06 -0.53 -9.89
CA LEU A 170 3.15 0.52 -9.44
C LEU A 170 1.83 -0.08 -8.97
N VAL A 171 1.55 0.06 -7.67
CA VAL A 171 0.31 -0.41 -7.05
C VAL A 171 -0.76 0.66 -7.14
N SER A 172 -1.75 0.45 -8.00
CA SER A 172 -2.87 1.37 -8.22
C SER A 172 -4.10 0.97 -7.40
N SER A 173 -4.88 1.95 -6.97
CA SER A 173 -6.08 1.75 -6.13
C SER A 173 -7.20 0.95 -6.79
N SER A 174 -7.30 0.95 -8.12
CA SER A 174 -8.35 0.24 -8.85
C SER A 174 -7.93 -0.09 -10.27
N ILE A 175 -8.59 -1.07 -10.89
CA ILE A 175 -8.32 -1.47 -12.29
C ILE A 175 -8.57 -0.29 -13.24
N TYR A 176 -9.57 0.55 -12.97
CA TYR A 176 -9.84 1.75 -13.77
C TYR A 176 -8.69 2.76 -13.69
N GLN A 177 -8.17 3.01 -12.48
CA GLN A 177 -7.03 3.90 -12.30
C GLN A 177 -5.76 3.31 -12.94
N ALA A 178 -5.55 1.99 -12.86
CA ALA A 178 -4.46 1.30 -13.53
C ALA A 178 -4.52 1.47 -15.06
N CYS A 179 -5.72 1.41 -15.65
CA CYS A 179 -5.92 1.70 -17.07
C CYS A 179 -5.57 3.15 -17.42
N LYS A 180 -5.95 4.11 -16.56
CA LYS A 180 -5.62 5.53 -16.76
C LYS A 180 -4.11 5.78 -16.71
N LEU A 181 -3.43 5.21 -15.72
CA LEU A 181 -1.97 5.27 -15.59
C LEU A 181 -1.28 4.66 -16.81
N TYR A 182 -1.73 3.48 -17.26
CA TYR A 182 -1.19 2.83 -18.45
C TYR A 182 -1.32 3.68 -19.71
N GLU A 183 -2.47 4.32 -19.95
CA GLU A 183 -2.63 5.24 -21.08
C GLU A 183 -1.61 6.38 -21.01
N MET A 184 -1.44 6.99 -19.84
CA MET A 184 -0.46 8.07 -19.66
C MET A 184 0.98 7.58 -19.91
N PHE A 185 1.35 6.39 -19.42
CA PHE A 185 2.68 5.81 -19.70
C PHE A 185 2.85 5.35 -21.16
N SER A 186 1.76 5.02 -21.86
CA SER A 186 1.81 4.64 -23.28
C SER A 186 2.11 5.84 -24.19
N GLU A 187 1.99 7.06 -23.69
CA GLU A 187 2.31 8.31 -24.39
C GLU A 187 3.75 8.79 -24.10
N THR A 188 4.56 8.01 -23.38
CA THR A 188 5.91 8.40 -22.91
C THR A 188 6.97 7.38 -23.37
N GLU A 189 8.21 7.52 -22.90
CA GLU A 189 9.31 6.58 -23.22
C GLU A 189 9.09 5.15 -22.70
N LEU A 190 8.09 4.96 -21.85
CA LEU A 190 7.65 3.65 -21.37
C LEU A 190 6.64 2.96 -22.31
N ALA A 191 6.29 3.57 -23.44
CA ALA A 191 5.51 2.93 -24.49
C ALA A 191 6.13 1.57 -24.90
N GLY A 192 5.32 0.50 -24.85
CA GLY A 192 5.77 -0.88 -25.10
C GLY A 192 6.65 -1.51 -23.99
N LYS A 193 7.03 -0.75 -22.95
CA LYS A 193 7.83 -1.21 -21.80
C LYS A 193 7.05 -1.19 -20.47
N CYS A 194 5.76 -0.90 -20.53
CA CYS A 194 4.83 -0.91 -19.42
C CYS A 194 3.66 -1.88 -19.70
N ALA A 195 3.13 -2.54 -18.68
CA ALA A 195 1.98 -3.41 -18.81
C ALA A 195 1.10 -3.41 -17.54
N ILE A 196 -0.19 -3.71 -17.73
CA ILE A 196 -1.16 -3.89 -16.64
C ILE A 196 -1.33 -5.38 -16.33
N VAL A 197 -1.21 -5.77 -15.06
CA VAL A 197 -1.54 -7.13 -14.60
C VAL A 197 -2.52 -7.08 -13.43
N THR A 198 -3.79 -7.43 -13.68
CA THR A 198 -4.85 -7.45 -12.67
C THR A 198 -5.75 -8.69 -12.79
N SER A 199 -6.71 -8.83 -11.88
CA SER A 199 -7.74 -9.87 -11.92
C SER A 199 -8.78 -9.69 -13.03
N TYR A 200 -8.75 -8.56 -13.76
CA TYR A 200 -9.66 -8.35 -14.88
C TYR A 200 -9.33 -9.30 -16.05
N SER A 201 -10.34 -10.06 -16.48
CA SER A 201 -10.30 -10.84 -17.70
C SER A 201 -11.33 -10.27 -18.66
N PRO A 202 -10.91 -9.68 -19.79
CA PRO A 202 -11.81 -8.94 -20.65
C PRO A 202 -12.72 -9.89 -21.44
N SER A 203 -14.03 -9.66 -21.43
CA SER A 203 -15.01 -10.56 -22.06
C SER A 203 -15.93 -9.83 -23.04
N SER A 204 -16.34 -10.50 -24.12
CA SER A 204 -17.31 -9.95 -25.08
C SER A 204 -18.70 -9.67 -24.48
N GLY A 205 -18.99 -10.21 -23.29
CA GLY A 205 -20.20 -9.94 -22.53
C GLY A 205 -20.21 -8.55 -21.88
N ASP A 206 -19.05 -7.93 -21.68
CA ASP A 206 -18.92 -6.60 -21.07
C ASP A 206 -19.55 -5.48 -21.94
N ILE A 207 -19.76 -5.76 -23.24
CA ILE A 207 -20.34 -4.82 -24.22
C ILE A 207 -21.86 -4.98 -24.34
N ARG A 208 -22.43 -6.17 -24.08
CA ARG A 208 -23.83 -6.52 -24.43
C ARG A 208 -24.89 -5.86 -23.55
N THR A 209 -24.53 -5.30 -22.40
CA THR A 209 -25.47 -4.68 -21.45
C THR A 209 -25.47 -3.15 -21.48
N GLU A 210 -24.71 -2.52 -22.37
CA GLU A 210 -24.38 -1.09 -22.28
C GLU A 210 -24.74 -0.25 -23.52
N GLU A 211 -25.62 -0.73 -24.40
CA GLU A 211 -26.19 0.05 -25.53
C GLU A 211 -27.24 1.10 -25.07
N THR A 212 -26.94 1.90 -24.04
CA THR A 212 -27.78 3.05 -23.64
C THR A 212 -27.00 4.37 -23.64
N GLY A 213 -26.48 4.76 -24.81
CA GLY A 213 -26.45 6.16 -25.27
C GLY A 213 -25.79 7.25 -24.40
N ALA A 214 -24.84 6.94 -23.52
CA ALA A 214 -24.16 7.97 -22.71
C ALA A 214 -22.72 7.61 -22.32
N GLY A 215 -21.77 7.89 -23.21
CA GLY A 215 -20.33 7.89 -22.92
C GLY A 215 -19.73 6.51 -22.64
N LEU A 216 -18.40 6.46 -22.67
CA LEU A 216 -17.64 5.28 -22.24
C LEU A 216 -17.94 5.02 -20.76
N THR A 217 -18.65 3.95 -20.46
CA THR A 217 -18.77 3.45 -19.08
C THR A 217 -17.37 3.01 -18.59
N GLU A 218 -17.19 2.91 -17.28
CA GLU A 218 -15.93 2.42 -16.71
C GLU A 218 -15.55 1.03 -17.23
N LYS A 219 -16.55 0.17 -17.49
CA LYS A 219 -16.35 -1.19 -18.01
C LYS A 219 -15.90 -1.17 -19.47
N LEU A 220 -16.60 -0.42 -20.33
CA LEU A 220 -16.23 -0.28 -21.73
C LEU A 220 -14.82 0.32 -21.87
N TYR A 221 -14.50 1.32 -21.06
CA TYR A 221 -13.16 1.90 -21.03
C TYR A 221 -12.08 0.91 -20.61
N LYS A 222 -12.28 0.13 -19.53
CA LYS A 222 -11.34 -0.93 -19.12
C LYS A 222 -11.15 -1.98 -20.22
N TYR A 223 -12.25 -2.37 -20.87
CA TYR A 223 -12.23 -3.32 -21.98
C TYR A 223 -11.42 -2.80 -23.18
N GLU A 224 -11.62 -1.55 -23.60
CA GLU A 224 -10.88 -0.91 -24.70
C GLU A 224 -9.38 -0.80 -24.41
N VAL A 225 -9.00 -0.39 -23.19
CA VAL A 225 -7.58 -0.27 -22.81
C VAL A 225 -6.89 -1.64 -22.83
N TYR A 226 -7.53 -2.68 -22.29
CA TYR A 226 -6.99 -4.05 -22.33
C TYR A 226 -6.88 -4.59 -23.76
N ARG A 227 -7.87 -4.33 -24.62
CA ARG A 227 -7.82 -4.70 -26.05
C ARG A 227 -6.60 -4.11 -26.74
N ARG A 228 -6.39 -2.80 -26.58
CA ARG A 228 -5.27 -2.09 -27.20
C ARG A 228 -3.93 -2.59 -26.66
N MET A 229 -3.79 -2.72 -25.33
CA MET A 229 -2.58 -3.26 -24.70
C MET A 229 -2.20 -4.66 -25.23
N LEU A 230 -3.18 -5.55 -25.35
CA LEU A 230 -2.96 -6.90 -25.87
C LEU A 230 -2.59 -6.86 -27.37
N ALA A 231 -3.28 -6.06 -28.16
CA ALA A 231 -3.01 -5.88 -29.59
C ALA A 231 -1.59 -5.37 -29.83
N ASP A 232 -1.20 -4.31 -29.11
CA ASP A 232 0.12 -3.70 -29.20
C ASP A 232 1.23 -4.68 -28.80
N PHE A 233 1.01 -5.48 -27.74
CA PHE A 233 2.01 -6.44 -27.29
C PHE A 233 2.22 -7.61 -28.25
N PHE A 234 1.14 -8.09 -28.88
CA PHE A 234 1.22 -9.22 -29.82
C PHE A 234 1.42 -8.81 -31.27
N ASP A 235 1.41 -7.51 -31.58
CA ASP A 235 1.37 -6.97 -32.95
C ASP A 235 0.26 -7.67 -33.77
N ALA A 236 -0.95 -7.69 -33.20
CA ALA A 236 -2.08 -8.45 -33.73
C ALA A 236 -3.38 -7.63 -33.67
N PRO A 237 -4.38 -7.91 -34.54
CA PRO A 237 -5.69 -7.30 -34.43
C PRO A 237 -6.31 -7.54 -33.04
N GLU A 238 -6.96 -6.52 -32.49
CA GLU A 238 -7.51 -6.54 -31.12
C GLU A 238 -8.36 -7.79 -30.83
N ASP A 239 -9.23 -8.19 -31.77
CA ASP A 239 -10.11 -9.36 -31.57
C ASP A 239 -9.33 -10.67 -31.44
N ALA A 240 -8.17 -10.80 -32.10
CA ALA A 240 -7.31 -11.98 -32.01
C ALA A 240 -6.40 -11.95 -30.77
N ALA A 241 -6.01 -10.77 -30.30
CA ALA A 241 -5.17 -10.61 -29.12
C ALA A 241 -5.94 -10.90 -27.81
N MET A 242 -7.24 -10.62 -27.80
CA MET A 242 -8.11 -10.77 -26.63
C MET A 242 -8.24 -12.19 -26.10
N THR A 243 -8.16 -13.21 -26.97
CA THR A 243 -8.19 -14.61 -26.55
C THR A 243 -6.88 -15.07 -25.92
N ARG A 244 -5.86 -14.20 -25.85
CA ARG A 244 -4.50 -14.50 -25.41
C ARG A 244 -4.10 -13.75 -24.13
N ALA A 245 -5.07 -13.28 -23.35
CA ALA A 245 -4.83 -12.54 -22.11
C ALA A 245 -3.98 -13.33 -21.08
N GLU A 246 -4.21 -14.63 -20.96
CA GLU A 246 -3.40 -15.50 -20.08
C GLU A 246 -1.96 -15.64 -20.60
N GLU A 247 -1.79 -15.83 -21.91
CA GLU A 247 -0.47 -15.90 -22.55
C GLU A 247 0.29 -14.57 -22.37
N PHE A 248 -0.41 -13.44 -22.50
CA PHE A 248 0.13 -12.11 -22.25
C PHE A 248 0.64 -11.98 -20.82
N GLU A 249 -0.18 -12.33 -19.82
CA GLU A 249 0.22 -12.23 -18.42
C GLU A 249 1.48 -13.06 -18.13
N GLN A 250 1.59 -14.27 -18.67
CA GLN A 250 2.77 -15.12 -18.50
C GLN A 250 4.02 -14.50 -19.17
N LYS A 251 3.90 -14.03 -20.41
CA LYS A 251 5.02 -13.42 -21.15
C LYS A 251 5.49 -12.11 -20.53
N VAL A 252 4.57 -11.28 -20.05
CA VAL A 252 4.89 -10.02 -19.39
C VAL A 252 5.63 -10.26 -18.07
N LYS A 253 5.17 -11.22 -17.25
CA LYS A 253 5.90 -11.62 -16.04
C LYS A 253 7.30 -12.11 -16.36
N GLN A 254 7.43 -12.98 -17.35
CA GLN A 254 8.72 -13.53 -17.76
C GLN A 254 9.67 -12.43 -18.26
N LYS A 255 9.18 -11.49 -19.09
CA LYS A 255 9.95 -10.33 -19.53
C LYS A 255 10.33 -9.42 -18.37
N PHE A 256 9.43 -9.18 -17.41
CA PHE A 256 9.74 -8.39 -16.22
C PHE A 256 10.86 -9.02 -15.38
N VAL A 257 10.93 -10.35 -15.29
CA VAL A 257 12.00 -11.02 -14.54
C VAL A 257 13.30 -11.12 -15.35
N ASN A 258 13.23 -11.45 -16.64
CA ASN A 258 14.42 -11.80 -17.43
C ASN A 258 14.98 -10.62 -18.24
N GLU A 259 14.17 -9.62 -18.53
CA GLU A 259 14.48 -8.49 -19.42
C GLU A 259 14.02 -7.16 -18.79
N PRO A 260 14.53 -6.76 -17.61
CA PRO A 260 14.06 -5.58 -16.88
C PRO A 260 14.15 -4.27 -17.68
N GLY A 261 15.09 -4.16 -18.62
CA GLY A 261 15.17 -3.03 -19.56
C GLY A 261 14.07 -2.99 -20.63
N GLN A 262 13.48 -4.13 -20.99
CA GLN A 262 12.40 -4.25 -21.97
C GLN A 262 11.01 -4.20 -21.33
N MET A 263 10.89 -4.60 -20.06
CA MET A 263 9.68 -4.45 -19.26
C MET A 263 10.03 -3.72 -17.96
N ARG A 264 9.92 -2.38 -18.04
CA ARG A 264 10.40 -1.46 -17.00
C ARG A 264 9.38 -1.20 -15.90
N LEU A 265 8.08 -1.29 -16.20
CA LEU A 265 7.02 -0.98 -15.23
C LEU A 265 5.84 -1.94 -15.33
N LEU A 266 5.47 -2.58 -14.20
CA LEU A 266 4.20 -3.29 -14.07
C LEU A 266 3.22 -2.50 -13.21
N ILE A 267 2.05 -2.21 -13.76
CA ILE A 267 0.94 -1.60 -13.02
C ILE A 267 0.05 -2.73 -12.51
N VAL A 268 -0.13 -2.79 -11.19
CA VAL A 268 -0.87 -3.83 -10.49
C VAL A 268 -1.93 -3.23 -9.56
N VAL A 269 -2.86 -4.06 -9.10
CA VAL A 269 -3.89 -3.64 -8.12
C VAL A 269 -3.85 -4.57 -6.90
N ASP A 270 -4.18 -5.84 -7.09
CA ASP A 270 -4.08 -6.89 -6.05
C ASP A 270 -3.23 -8.08 -6.51
N LYS A 271 -3.19 -8.35 -7.83
CA LYS A 271 -2.31 -9.37 -8.40
C LYS A 271 -0.84 -9.00 -8.18
N LEU A 272 0.00 -10.04 -8.09
CA LEU A 272 1.47 -9.95 -7.98
C LEU A 272 2.00 -9.34 -6.69
N LEU A 273 1.14 -8.86 -5.80
CA LEU A 273 1.54 -8.46 -4.45
C LEU A 273 1.89 -9.67 -3.57
N THR A 274 1.50 -10.88 -3.99
CA THR A 274 1.76 -12.14 -3.29
C THR A 274 2.21 -13.22 -4.26
N GLY A 275 3.20 -14.01 -3.87
CA GLY A 275 3.67 -15.18 -4.63
C GLY A 275 4.42 -14.90 -5.93
N PHE A 276 4.51 -13.64 -6.37
CA PHE A 276 5.30 -13.26 -7.54
C PHE A 276 6.73 -12.90 -7.14
N ASP A 277 7.70 -13.68 -7.59
CA ASP A 277 9.12 -13.48 -7.28
C ASP A 277 9.84 -12.87 -8.48
N ALA A 278 10.39 -11.66 -8.29
CA ALA A 278 11.07 -10.91 -9.35
C ALA A 278 12.33 -10.25 -8.76
N PRO A 279 13.48 -10.94 -8.76
CA PRO A 279 14.74 -10.39 -8.23
C PRO A 279 15.09 -8.99 -8.77
N PRO A 280 14.93 -8.67 -10.07
CA PRO A 280 15.23 -7.33 -10.60
C PRO A 280 14.27 -6.21 -10.15
N ALA A 281 13.12 -6.54 -9.56
CA ALA A 281 12.18 -5.55 -9.05
C ALA A 281 12.85 -4.75 -7.91
N THR A 282 13.13 -3.48 -8.18
CA THR A 282 13.93 -2.63 -7.29
C THR A 282 13.08 -1.53 -6.66
N TYR A 283 12.08 -1.01 -7.37
CA TYR A 283 11.21 0.08 -6.89
C TYR A 283 9.74 -0.37 -6.84
N LEU A 284 9.07 -0.07 -5.73
CA LEU A 284 7.65 -0.26 -5.53
C LEU A 284 6.99 1.10 -5.28
N TYR A 285 6.23 1.59 -6.24
CA TYR A 285 5.41 2.78 -6.12
C TYR A 285 4.02 2.41 -5.61
N ILE A 286 3.50 3.12 -4.60
CA ILE A 286 2.20 2.82 -3.99
C ILE A 286 1.27 4.03 -4.12
N ASP A 287 0.20 3.86 -4.89
CA ASP A 287 -0.95 4.78 -4.96
C ASP A 287 -2.26 4.10 -4.54
N LYS A 288 -2.19 3.29 -3.48
CA LYS A 288 -3.33 2.54 -2.94
C LYS A 288 -3.30 2.55 -1.42
N GLU A 289 -4.46 2.79 -0.80
CA GLU A 289 -4.60 2.60 0.63
C GLU A 289 -4.42 1.12 0.98
N MET A 290 -3.39 0.81 1.77
CA MET A 290 -3.03 -0.54 2.17
C MET A 290 -2.59 -0.57 3.63
N ARG A 291 -2.84 -1.69 4.31
CA ARG A 291 -2.52 -1.87 5.73
C ARG A 291 -2.06 -3.30 6.00
N ASN A 292 -1.42 -3.50 7.16
CA ASN A 292 -1.15 -4.81 7.76
C ASN A 292 -0.40 -5.77 6.81
N HIS A 293 -0.82 -7.04 6.79
CA HIS A 293 -0.21 -8.11 6.00
C HIS A 293 -0.16 -7.79 4.49
N GLY A 294 -1.19 -7.12 3.95
CA GLY A 294 -1.24 -6.74 2.55
C GLY A 294 -0.16 -5.74 2.17
N LEU A 295 0.14 -4.78 3.06
CA LEU A 295 1.25 -3.84 2.87
C LEU A 295 2.60 -4.54 2.98
N PHE A 296 2.79 -5.37 4.01
CA PHE A 296 4.04 -6.11 4.20
C PHE A 296 4.39 -7.03 3.00
N GLN A 297 3.40 -7.71 2.43
CA GLN A 297 3.59 -8.59 1.29
C GLN A 297 4.01 -7.83 0.03
N ALA A 298 3.41 -6.66 -0.20
CA ALA A 298 3.72 -5.80 -1.30
C ALA A 298 5.15 -5.24 -1.20
N ILE A 299 5.54 -4.67 -0.06
CA ILE A 299 6.89 -4.13 0.12
C ILE A 299 7.97 -5.21 0.02
N CYS A 300 7.67 -6.44 0.45
CA CYS A 300 8.55 -7.60 0.27
C CYS A 300 8.70 -8.05 -1.20
N ARG A 301 8.06 -7.41 -2.18
CA ARG A 301 8.28 -7.72 -3.60
C ARG A 301 9.62 -7.20 -4.13
N VAL A 302 10.20 -6.18 -3.49
CA VAL A 302 11.43 -5.53 -3.97
C VAL A 302 12.68 -5.88 -3.15
N ASN A 303 12.55 -6.67 -2.08
CA ASN A 303 13.66 -7.03 -1.17
C ASN A 303 14.42 -8.31 -1.54
N ARG A 304 14.23 -8.85 -2.75
CA ARG A 304 14.95 -10.04 -3.22
C ARG A 304 16.36 -9.68 -3.67
N LEU A 305 17.32 -10.56 -3.38
CA LEU A 305 18.72 -10.45 -3.81
C LEU A 305 18.81 -10.47 -5.34
N ASP A 306 19.59 -9.59 -5.93
CA ASP A 306 19.78 -9.52 -7.39
C ASP A 306 21.10 -8.84 -7.76
N GLY A 307 22.19 -9.60 -7.72
CA GLY A 307 23.55 -9.10 -7.93
C GLY A 307 24.04 -8.18 -6.81
N GLU A 308 25.32 -7.81 -6.86
CA GLU A 308 25.93 -6.89 -5.88
C GLU A 308 25.52 -5.44 -6.08
N ASP A 309 24.99 -5.09 -7.26
CA ASP A 309 24.50 -3.74 -7.59
C ASP A 309 23.13 -3.41 -7.00
N LYS A 310 22.45 -4.38 -6.38
CA LYS A 310 21.18 -4.17 -5.67
C LYS A 310 21.39 -4.21 -4.17
N GLU A 311 21.51 -3.03 -3.58
CA GLU A 311 21.73 -2.88 -2.14
C GLU A 311 20.42 -2.89 -1.34
N TYR A 312 19.36 -2.31 -1.91
CA TYR A 312 18.08 -2.11 -1.23
C TYR A 312 16.89 -2.35 -2.16
N GLY A 313 15.73 -2.64 -1.56
CA GLY A 313 14.43 -2.46 -2.21
C GLY A 313 13.83 -1.11 -1.82
N TYR A 314 13.36 -0.34 -2.80
CA TYR A 314 12.84 1.01 -2.58
C TYR A 314 11.31 1.03 -2.61
N ILE A 315 10.69 1.70 -1.65
CA ILE A 315 9.25 1.86 -1.49
C ILE A 315 8.94 3.35 -1.58
N ILE A 316 8.25 3.76 -2.64
CA ILE A 316 7.83 5.14 -2.87
C ILE A 316 6.32 5.23 -2.61
N ASP A 317 5.92 6.01 -1.62
CA ASP A 317 4.55 6.04 -1.13
C ASP A 317 3.88 7.41 -1.37
N TYR A 318 2.88 7.41 -2.26
CA TYR A 318 2.08 8.59 -2.58
C TYR A 318 0.84 8.78 -1.71
N LYS A 319 0.67 7.92 -0.70
CA LYS A 319 -0.45 7.87 0.24
C LYS A 319 -0.04 8.09 1.69
N ASP A 320 1.27 8.18 1.95
CA ASP A 320 1.82 8.35 3.28
C ASP A 320 1.30 7.28 4.27
N LEU A 321 1.31 6.02 3.81
CA LEU A 321 0.80 4.88 4.55
C LEU A 321 1.61 4.64 5.84
N PHE A 322 2.88 5.03 5.89
CA PHE A 322 3.71 4.80 7.07
C PHE A 322 3.40 5.74 8.24
N ASN A 323 2.97 6.98 8.01
CA ASN A 323 2.40 7.81 9.09
C ASN A 323 1.07 7.23 9.61
N SER A 324 0.31 6.51 8.75
CA SER A 324 -0.85 5.73 9.19
C SER A 324 -0.48 4.37 9.83
N LEU A 325 0.77 3.93 9.69
CA LEU A 325 1.33 2.75 10.34
C LEU A 325 1.95 3.07 11.71
N GLU A 326 2.20 4.32 12.11
CA GLU A 326 2.57 4.60 13.52
C GLU A 326 1.52 4.04 14.49
N GLY A 327 0.25 4.00 14.06
CA GLY A 327 -0.82 3.24 14.71
C GLY A 327 -0.62 1.73 14.66
N ALA A 328 -0.27 1.17 13.50
CA ALA A 328 -0.04 -0.28 13.35
C ALA A 328 1.19 -0.75 14.14
N VAL A 329 2.29 0.01 14.16
CA VAL A 329 3.51 -0.22 14.97
C VAL A 329 3.20 -0.13 16.47
N SER A 330 2.19 0.66 16.88
CA SER A 330 1.67 0.73 18.25
C SER A 330 0.57 -0.29 18.61
N ASP A 331 -0.18 -0.83 17.63
CA ASP A 331 -1.12 -1.95 17.82
C ASP A 331 -0.38 -3.25 18.27
N TYR A 332 0.95 -3.27 18.06
CA TYR A 332 1.85 -4.29 18.59
C TYR A 332 2.00 -4.24 20.13
N THR A 333 1.50 -3.23 20.86
CA THR A 333 1.64 -3.14 22.34
C THR A 333 0.44 -2.65 23.17
N GLY A 334 -0.75 -2.32 22.62
CA GLY A 334 -1.89 -1.87 23.44
C GLY A 334 -3.26 -2.35 22.97
N GLU A 335 -4.17 -2.65 23.91
CA GLU A 335 -5.53 -3.14 23.68
C GLU A 335 -6.50 -2.06 23.18
N ALA A 336 -7.25 -2.35 22.12
CA ALA A 336 -8.51 -1.66 21.78
C ALA A 336 -9.42 -2.52 20.86
N LEU A 337 -10.06 -3.51 21.48
CA LEU A 337 -11.45 -3.99 21.31
C LEU A 337 -12.13 -4.21 19.93
N ASP A 338 -12.86 -5.35 19.92
CA ASP A 338 -14.09 -5.72 19.19
C ASP A 338 -13.96 -6.29 17.76
N GLY A 339 -14.11 -7.59 17.47
CA GLY A 339 -14.84 -8.67 18.16
C GLY A 339 -16.15 -8.97 17.42
N TYR A 340 -16.12 -9.84 16.39
CA TYR A 340 -17.32 -10.50 15.86
C TYR A 340 -16.99 -11.89 15.29
N ASP A 341 -17.81 -12.87 15.64
CA ASP A 341 -17.65 -14.29 15.30
C ASP A 341 -18.38 -14.66 14.00
N LYS A 342 -18.05 -15.82 13.41
CA LYS A 342 -18.63 -16.27 12.13
C LYS A 342 -20.11 -16.63 12.19
N GLU A 343 -20.61 -16.95 13.37
CA GLU A 343 -22.05 -17.08 13.65
C GLU A 343 -22.76 -15.72 13.54
N ASP A 344 -22.06 -14.62 13.86
CA ASP A 344 -22.54 -13.27 13.63
C ASP A 344 -22.54 -12.90 12.16
N VAL A 345 -21.70 -13.50 11.29
CA VAL A 345 -21.67 -13.23 9.84
C VAL A 345 -22.81 -13.94 9.10
N ALA A 346 -23.13 -15.18 9.48
CA ALA A 346 -24.30 -15.90 8.98
C ALA A 346 -25.60 -15.31 9.55
N ALA A 347 -25.59 -14.90 10.82
CA ALA A 347 -26.64 -14.07 11.40
C ALA A 347 -26.71 -12.72 10.67
N LEU A 348 -25.60 -12.05 10.33
CA LEU A 348 -25.54 -10.78 9.58
C LEU A 348 -26.05 -10.92 8.15
N LEU A 349 -25.89 -12.07 7.48
CA LEU A 349 -26.42 -12.32 6.15
C LEU A 349 -27.92 -12.62 6.17
N LYS A 350 -28.40 -13.42 7.14
CA LYS A 350 -29.84 -13.56 7.41
C LYS A 350 -30.46 -12.24 7.83
N ASN A 351 -29.78 -11.50 8.71
CA ASN A 351 -30.13 -10.17 9.17
C ASN A 351 -30.04 -9.17 8.01
N ARG A 352 -29.11 -9.29 7.05
CA ARG A 352 -29.06 -8.45 5.82
C ARG A 352 -30.28 -8.69 4.93
N LEU A 353 -30.68 -9.93 4.71
CA LEU A 353 -31.86 -10.25 3.90
C LEU A 353 -33.16 -9.87 4.62
N GLU A 354 -33.21 -10.08 5.94
CA GLU A 354 -34.32 -9.68 6.81
C GLU A 354 -34.44 -8.16 6.91
N MET A 355 -33.36 -7.45 7.27
CA MET A 355 -33.28 -5.97 7.24
C MET A 355 -33.50 -5.41 5.83
N GLY A 356 -33.00 -6.08 4.79
CA GLY A 356 -33.21 -5.69 3.41
C GLY A 356 -34.69 -5.74 3.05
N ARG A 357 -35.37 -6.82 3.44
CA ARG A 357 -36.80 -7.01 3.27
C ARG A 357 -37.60 -5.99 4.08
N GLU A 358 -37.29 -5.83 5.37
CA GLU A 358 -37.90 -4.82 6.24
C GLU A 358 -37.73 -3.42 5.65
N ARG A 359 -36.53 -3.09 5.17
CA ARG A 359 -36.24 -1.80 4.52
C ARG A 359 -37.00 -1.63 3.22
N LEU A 360 -37.14 -2.69 2.43
CA LEU A 360 -37.94 -2.67 1.21
C LEU A 360 -39.42 -2.42 1.54
N GLU A 361 -39.99 -3.12 2.52
CA GLU A 361 -41.37 -2.88 2.96
C GLU A 361 -41.55 -1.48 3.57
N GLU A 362 -40.65 -1.03 4.44
CA GLU A 362 -40.67 0.31 5.03
C GLU A 362 -40.65 1.40 3.95
N THR A 363 -39.78 1.26 2.94
CA THR A 363 -39.70 2.23 1.85
C THR A 363 -40.89 2.16 0.90
N ARG A 364 -41.48 0.98 0.71
CA ARG A 364 -42.75 0.80 -0.03
C ARG A 364 -43.92 1.46 0.69
N GLU A 365 -44.07 1.23 1.99
CA GLU A 365 -45.09 1.89 2.81
C GLU A 365 -44.89 3.40 2.83
N ALA A 366 -43.65 3.88 2.99
CA ALA A 366 -43.34 5.30 3.01
C ALA A 366 -43.72 6.00 1.69
N VAL A 367 -43.41 5.40 0.52
CA VAL A 367 -43.79 5.99 -0.76
C VAL A 367 -45.30 5.90 -1.02
N ARG A 368 -45.95 4.80 -0.60
CA ARG A 368 -47.41 4.63 -0.66
C ARG A 368 -48.14 5.66 0.18
N ALA A 369 -47.75 5.82 1.45
CA ALA A 369 -48.33 6.78 2.39
C ALA A 369 -48.14 8.22 1.88
N LEU A 370 -46.97 8.53 1.31
CA LEU A 370 -46.72 9.84 0.72
C LEU A 370 -47.63 10.13 -0.49
N CYS A 371 -47.97 9.09 -1.25
CA CYS A 371 -48.83 9.17 -2.43
C CYS A 371 -50.32 8.90 -2.14
N GLU A 372 -50.68 8.52 -0.92
CA GLU A 372 -52.06 8.20 -0.53
C GLU A 372 -53.04 9.38 -0.75
N PRO A 373 -52.66 10.64 -0.40
CA PRO A 373 -53.53 11.80 -0.58
C PRO A 373 -53.69 12.25 -2.05
N VAL A 374 -53.00 11.62 -3.00
CA VAL A 374 -53.16 11.91 -4.43
C VAL A 374 -54.56 11.45 -4.87
N PRO A 375 -55.37 12.33 -5.48
CA PRO A 375 -56.75 12.02 -5.83
C PRO A 375 -56.85 10.88 -6.85
N GLN A 376 -57.88 10.04 -6.69
CA GLN A 376 -58.24 9.01 -7.67
C GLN A 376 -58.67 9.69 -8.98
N PRO A 377 -58.22 9.23 -10.16
CA PRO A 377 -57.68 7.89 -10.46
C PRO A 377 -56.16 7.70 -10.29
N ARG A 378 -55.41 8.69 -9.78
CA ARG A 378 -53.93 8.67 -9.66
C ARG A 378 -53.21 8.52 -11.00
N ASN A 379 -53.63 9.31 -11.98
CA ASN A 379 -52.89 9.46 -13.24
C ASN A 379 -51.79 10.52 -13.08
N THR A 380 -50.92 10.65 -14.09
CA THR A 380 -49.80 11.63 -14.10
C THR A 380 -50.22 13.05 -13.70
N VAL A 381 -51.38 13.53 -14.16
CA VAL A 381 -51.89 14.87 -13.84
C VAL A 381 -52.20 15.04 -12.35
N ASP A 382 -52.74 14.00 -11.70
CA ASP A 382 -53.07 14.03 -10.27
C ASP A 382 -51.82 14.13 -9.40
N TYR A 383 -50.76 13.39 -9.78
CA TYR A 383 -49.45 13.47 -9.15
C TYR A 383 -48.81 14.85 -9.33
N ILE A 384 -48.89 15.43 -10.54
CA ILE A 384 -48.37 16.77 -10.83
C ILE A 384 -49.12 17.84 -10.01
N HIS A 385 -50.45 17.78 -9.94
CA HIS A 385 -51.22 18.74 -9.15
C HIS A 385 -50.90 18.68 -7.66
N TYR A 386 -50.72 17.47 -7.12
CA TYR A 386 -50.44 17.28 -5.71
C TYR A 386 -49.00 17.64 -5.30
N PHE A 387 -48.01 17.27 -6.11
CA PHE A 387 -46.59 17.47 -5.80
C PHE A 387 -46.02 18.78 -6.37
N CYS A 388 -46.59 19.34 -7.44
CA CYS A 388 -46.18 20.63 -8.01
C CYS A 388 -47.17 21.74 -7.62
N ALA A 389 -48.27 21.87 -8.35
CA ALA A 389 -49.38 22.80 -8.09
C ALA A 389 -50.53 22.50 -9.07
N GLY A 390 -51.76 22.88 -8.73
CA GLY A 390 -52.92 22.81 -9.64
C GLY A 390 -52.78 23.71 -10.87
N ASP A 391 -51.97 24.78 -10.76
CA ASP A 391 -51.46 25.58 -11.87
C ASP A 391 -49.94 25.68 -11.73
N THR A 392 -49.20 25.08 -12.66
CA THR A 392 -47.73 25.04 -12.64
C THR A 392 -47.07 26.37 -13.03
N ALA A 393 -47.85 27.36 -13.48
CA ALA A 393 -47.38 28.73 -13.69
C ALA A 393 -47.26 29.54 -12.39
N ASP A 394 -47.92 29.11 -11.31
CA ASP A 394 -47.82 29.71 -9.98
C ASP A 394 -46.53 29.25 -9.28
N LYS A 395 -45.48 30.05 -9.42
CA LYS A 395 -44.14 29.75 -8.87
C LYS A 395 -44.12 29.72 -7.34
N ASP A 396 -45.02 30.44 -6.67
CA ASP A 396 -45.09 30.47 -5.21
C ASP A 396 -45.74 29.18 -4.70
N ALA A 397 -46.83 28.73 -5.31
CA ALA A 397 -47.45 27.44 -5.01
C ALA A 397 -46.51 26.24 -5.30
N VAL A 398 -45.77 26.29 -6.42
CA VAL A 398 -44.74 25.28 -6.73
C VAL A 398 -43.61 25.30 -5.70
N LYS A 399 -43.25 26.46 -5.16
CA LYS A 399 -42.23 26.57 -4.11
C LYS A 399 -42.73 26.05 -2.75
N GLU A 400 -43.97 26.32 -2.36
CA GLU A 400 -44.56 25.79 -1.12
C GLU A 400 -44.60 24.25 -1.10
N ASN A 401 -44.84 23.62 -2.26
CA ASN A 401 -44.84 22.17 -2.40
C ASN A 401 -43.43 21.55 -2.60
N GLU A 402 -42.35 22.34 -2.58
CA GLU A 402 -40.98 21.84 -2.71
C GLU A 402 -40.67 20.74 -1.69
N ARG A 403 -41.10 20.91 -0.43
CA ARG A 403 -40.90 19.90 0.62
C ARG A 403 -41.55 18.56 0.27
N LYS A 404 -42.72 18.58 -0.38
CA LYS A 404 -43.42 17.37 -0.85
C LYS A 404 -42.66 16.71 -1.99
N ARG A 405 -42.14 17.48 -2.96
CA ARG A 405 -41.31 16.94 -4.06
C ARG A 405 -40.00 16.35 -3.57
N VAL A 406 -39.31 17.02 -2.66
CA VAL A 406 -38.07 16.50 -2.06
C VAL A 406 -38.36 15.22 -1.29
N ALA A 407 -39.47 15.15 -0.55
CA ALA A 407 -39.91 13.92 0.12
C ALA A 407 -40.19 12.80 -0.89
N LEU A 408 -40.89 13.10 -2.00
CA LEU A 408 -41.16 12.14 -3.08
C LEU A 408 -39.87 11.64 -3.70
N TYR A 409 -38.96 12.54 -4.07
CA TYR A 409 -37.69 12.16 -4.70
C TYR A 409 -36.84 11.28 -3.79
N ARG A 410 -36.83 11.56 -2.48
CA ARG A 410 -36.12 10.75 -1.48
C ARG A 410 -36.80 9.38 -1.33
N ALA A 411 -38.11 9.34 -1.11
CA ALA A 411 -38.87 8.10 -0.94
C ALA A 411 -38.71 7.17 -2.16
N VAL A 412 -38.89 7.70 -3.37
CA VAL A 412 -38.73 6.94 -4.62
C VAL A 412 -37.27 6.50 -4.82
N SER A 413 -36.28 7.34 -4.52
CA SER A 413 -34.87 6.92 -4.60
C SER A 413 -34.50 5.87 -3.54
N SER A 414 -35.25 5.78 -2.44
CA SER A 414 -35.05 4.78 -1.39
C SER A 414 -35.65 3.44 -1.77
N ILE A 415 -36.89 3.41 -2.29
CA ILE A 415 -37.50 2.15 -2.78
C ILE A 415 -36.75 1.59 -3.99
N VAL A 416 -36.33 2.41 -4.96
CA VAL A 416 -35.54 1.92 -6.12
C VAL A 416 -34.21 1.32 -5.68
N ARG A 417 -33.54 1.90 -4.67
CA ARG A 417 -32.30 1.34 -4.11
C ARG A 417 -32.54 0.09 -3.26
N ALA A 418 -33.56 0.10 -2.41
CA ALA A 418 -33.93 -1.07 -1.60
C ALA A 418 -34.30 -2.25 -2.51
N TYR A 419 -35.05 -2.00 -3.59
CA TYR A 419 -35.37 -2.99 -4.60
C TYR A 419 -34.12 -3.47 -5.34
N ALA A 420 -33.28 -2.57 -5.87
CA ALA A 420 -32.07 -2.96 -6.61
C ALA A 420 -31.10 -3.81 -5.77
N ASN A 421 -30.99 -3.52 -4.48
CA ASN A 421 -30.16 -4.27 -3.54
C ASN A 421 -30.69 -5.70 -3.28
N LEU A 422 -31.98 -5.97 -3.55
CA LEU A 422 -32.61 -7.27 -3.34
C LEU A 422 -33.05 -7.95 -4.64
N ALA A 423 -33.02 -7.27 -5.78
CA ALA A 423 -33.68 -7.69 -7.01
C ALA A 423 -33.25 -9.10 -7.50
N ASN A 424 -31.99 -9.45 -7.29
CA ASN A 424 -31.43 -10.76 -7.68
C ASN A 424 -31.67 -11.86 -6.61
N GLU A 425 -32.08 -11.47 -5.41
CA GLU A 425 -32.18 -12.32 -4.21
C GLU A 425 -33.61 -12.32 -3.62
N MET A 426 -34.62 -11.83 -4.36
CA MET A 426 -36.00 -11.66 -3.86
C MET A 426 -36.62 -12.95 -3.30
N ARG A 427 -36.32 -14.10 -3.93
CA ARG A 427 -36.82 -15.41 -3.46
C ARG A 427 -36.17 -15.82 -2.14
N GLU A 428 -34.88 -15.55 -2.00
CA GLU A 428 -34.10 -15.85 -0.80
C GLU A 428 -34.49 -14.92 0.36
N ALA A 429 -34.92 -13.70 0.06
CA ALA A 429 -35.53 -12.77 1.02
C ALA A 429 -36.97 -13.15 1.43
N GLY A 430 -37.53 -14.23 0.88
CA GLY A 430 -38.84 -14.76 1.25
C GLY A 430 -40.03 -14.17 0.50
N TYR A 431 -39.81 -13.57 -0.67
CA TYR A 431 -40.89 -13.15 -1.58
C TYR A 431 -41.28 -14.25 -2.55
N ALA A 432 -42.58 -14.45 -2.73
CA ALA A 432 -43.10 -15.28 -3.80
C ALA A 432 -42.88 -14.61 -5.18
N PRO A 433 -42.80 -15.38 -6.29
CA PRO A 433 -42.51 -14.82 -7.62
C PRO A 433 -43.49 -13.75 -8.11
N ASP A 434 -44.77 -13.88 -7.75
CA ASP A 434 -45.83 -12.91 -8.00
C ASP A 434 -45.65 -11.62 -7.20
N GLN A 435 -45.27 -11.73 -5.92
CA GLN A 435 -44.96 -10.58 -5.06
C GLN A 435 -43.73 -9.82 -5.56
N ALA A 436 -42.68 -10.54 -5.99
CA ALA A 436 -41.46 -9.92 -6.52
C ALA A 436 -41.74 -9.12 -7.80
N GLU A 437 -42.60 -9.65 -8.68
CA GLU A 437 -43.02 -8.97 -9.90
C GLU A 437 -43.92 -7.75 -9.62
N GLU A 438 -44.78 -7.82 -8.60
CA GLU A 438 -45.57 -6.67 -8.14
C GLU A 438 -44.68 -5.54 -7.61
N ILE A 439 -43.69 -5.88 -6.77
CA ILE A 439 -42.71 -4.92 -6.22
C ILE A 439 -41.91 -4.24 -7.33
N ARG A 440 -41.49 -5.01 -8.35
CA ARG A 440 -40.79 -4.46 -9.51
C ARG A 440 -41.65 -3.43 -10.23
N ARG A 441 -42.90 -3.77 -10.55
CA ARG A 441 -43.85 -2.86 -11.23
C ARG A 441 -44.11 -1.61 -10.41
N GLU A 442 -44.16 -1.75 -9.10
CA GLU A 442 -44.35 -0.64 -8.17
C GLU A 442 -43.15 0.31 -8.16
N ALA A 443 -41.92 -0.22 -8.07
CA ALA A 443 -40.71 0.58 -8.16
C ALA A 443 -40.61 1.32 -9.52
N ASP A 444 -40.93 0.64 -10.62
CA ASP A 444 -40.97 1.21 -11.97
C ASP A 444 -42.02 2.33 -12.08
N HIS A 445 -43.22 2.12 -11.54
CA HIS A 445 -44.29 3.11 -11.53
C HIS A 445 -43.88 4.39 -10.79
N TYR A 446 -43.35 4.26 -9.57
CA TYR A 446 -42.97 5.42 -8.77
C TYR A 446 -41.75 6.15 -9.33
N GLU A 447 -40.80 5.44 -9.96
CA GLU A 447 -39.71 6.10 -10.68
C GLU A 447 -40.24 6.90 -11.87
N LYS A 448 -41.21 6.36 -12.62
CA LYS A 448 -41.87 7.10 -13.70
C LYS A 448 -42.58 8.36 -13.18
N VAL A 449 -43.36 8.25 -12.10
CA VAL A 449 -44.03 9.38 -11.44
C VAL A 449 -43.02 10.44 -11.00
N ARG A 450 -41.89 10.02 -10.42
CA ARG A 450 -40.80 10.94 -10.01
C ARG A 450 -40.23 11.71 -11.20
N GLN A 451 -40.02 11.06 -12.35
CA GLN A 451 -39.51 11.74 -13.54
C GLN A 451 -40.51 12.75 -14.09
N GLU A 452 -41.78 12.37 -14.18
CA GLU A 452 -42.87 13.25 -14.64
C GLU A 452 -43.03 14.49 -13.73
N VAL A 453 -42.98 14.30 -12.41
CA VAL A 453 -43.03 15.40 -11.42
C VAL A 453 -41.79 16.31 -11.51
N LYS A 454 -40.58 15.76 -11.75
CA LYS A 454 -39.37 16.58 -11.96
C LYS A 454 -39.46 17.46 -13.20
N ILE A 455 -39.96 16.90 -14.30
CA ILE A 455 -40.13 17.65 -15.55
C ILE A 455 -41.17 18.76 -15.36
N ALA A 456 -42.32 18.44 -14.76
CA ALA A 456 -43.41 19.40 -14.57
C ALA A 456 -43.11 20.54 -13.57
N SER A 457 -42.24 20.29 -12.59
CA SER A 457 -41.82 21.31 -11.59
C SER A 457 -40.63 22.18 -12.04
N GLY A 458 -39.98 21.83 -13.15
CA GLY A 458 -38.70 22.44 -13.54
C GLY A 458 -37.50 21.99 -12.69
N ASP A 459 -37.68 20.96 -11.85
CA ASP A 459 -36.60 20.35 -11.05
C ASP A 459 -35.74 19.37 -11.89
N TYR A 460 -36.16 19.06 -13.13
CA TYR A 460 -35.39 18.28 -14.09
C TYR A 460 -34.20 19.09 -14.62
N VAL A 461 -33.00 18.57 -14.37
CA VAL A 461 -31.75 19.15 -14.90
C VAL A 461 -31.21 18.21 -15.98
N ASP A 462 -31.15 18.69 -17.23
CA ASP A 462 -30.40 18.01 -18.27
C ASP A 462 -28.89 18.21 -18.02
N MET A 463 -28.33 17.25 -17.29
CA MET A 463 -26.94 17.27 -16.85
C MET A 463 -25.95 17.28 -18.03
N LYS A 464 -26.32 16.76 -19.20
CA LYS A 464 -25.45 16.72 -20.39
C LYS A 464 -25.15 18.12 -20.93
N SER A 465 -26.07 19.07 -20.73
CA SER A 465 -25.92 20.45 -21.22
C SER A 465 -24.89 21.29 -20.45
N TYR A 466 -24.57 20.92 -19.20
CA TYR A 466 -23.63 21.66 -18.34
C TYR A 466 -22.22 21.04 -18.31
N GLU A 467 -22.10 19.77 -18.67
CA GLU A 467 -20.85 18.98 -18.57
C GLU A 467 -19.64 19.56 -19.33
N PRO A 468 -19.75 20.06 -20.58
CA PRO A 468 -18.60 20.60 -21.30
C PRO A 468 -18.04 21.88 -20.66
N ALA A 469 -18.91 22.79 -20.24
CA ALA A 469 -18.51 24.04 -19.61
C ALA A 469 -17.95 23.83 -18.19
N MET A 470 -18.44 22.78 -17.52
CA MET A 470 -17.97 22.31 -16.24
C MET A 470 -16.57 21.66 -16.32
N ARG A 471 -16.28 20.84 -17.34
CA ARG A 471 -14.94 20.27 -17.57
C ARG A 471 -13.90 21.35 -17.84
N HIS A 472 -14.20 22.27 -18.75
CA HIS A 472 -13.31 23.39 -19.07
C HIS A 472 -12.87 24.18 -17.83
N LEU A 473 -13.76 24.38 -16.85
CA LEU A 473 -13.43 25.07 -15.61
C LEU A 473 -12.51 24.28 -14.69
N LEU A 474 -12.69 22.97 -14.63
CA LEU A 474 -11.88 22.11 -13.78
C LEU A 474 -10.47 21.99 -14.37
N ASP A 475 -10.36 21.82 -15.69
CA ASP A 475 -9.08 21.83 -16.42
C ASP A 475 -8.33 23.18 -16.30
N THR A 476 -9.04 24.29 -16.07
CA THR A 476 -8.43 25.62 -15.95
C THR A 476 -7.95 25.93 -14.53
N TYR A 477 -8.58 25.37 -13.49
CA TYR A 477 -8.46 25.85 -12.10
C TYR A 477 -8.18 24.75 -11.05
N ILE A 478 -7.97 23.51 -11.47
CA ILE A 478 -7.38 22.46 -10.64
C ILE A 478 -5.96 22.24 -11.17
N ARG A 479 -4.97 22.32 -10.28
CA ARG A 479 -3.56 22.02 -10.57
C ARG A 479 -3.06 21.23 -9.38
N ALA A 480 -2.46 20.07 -9.63
CA ALA A 480 -1.66 19.37 -8.63
C ALA A 480 -0.26 19.98 -8.64
N ASP A 481 0.31 20.22 -7.44
CA ASP A 481 1.70 20.68 -7.32
C ASP A 481 2.67 19.55 -7.68
N GLU A 482 3.94 19.89 -7.91
CA GLU A 482 5.01 18.89 -8.09
C GLU A 482 5.16 18.04 -6.83
N SER A 483 5.55 16.77 -7.01
CA SER A 483 5.85 15.86 -5.90
C SER A 483 6.92 16.50 -5.01
N LYS A 484 6.65 16.53 -3.71
CA LYS A 484 7.63 16.96 -2.71
C LYS A 484 7.99 15.77 -1.85
N THR A 485 9.29 15.48 -1.76
CA THR A 485 9.82 14.56 -0.77
C THR A 485 9.52 15.11 0.62
N VAL A 486 8.83 14.32 1.44
CA VAL A 486 8.36 14.77 2.77
C VAL A 486 9.47 14.68 3.82
N SER A 487 10.62 14.05 3.51
CA SER A 487 11.70 13.78 4.45
C SER A 487 13.08 13.85 3.78
N ALA A 488 14.01 14.66 4.29
CA ALA A 488 15.36 14.85 3.73
C ALA A 488 16.39 13.80 4.19
N PHE A 489 15.95 12.58 4.52
CA PHE A 489 16.84 11.48 4.94
C PHE A 489 17.36 10.64 3.76
N ASP A 490 17.06 11.06 2.53
CA ASP A 490 17.20 10.23 1.33
C ASP A 490 18.64 10.03 0.86
N GLU A 491 19.63 10.71 1.44
CA GLU A 491 21.05 10.51 1.10
C GLU A 491 21.97 10.27 2.31
N LEU A 492 21.58 10.72 3.52
CA LEU A 492 22.44 10.72 4.71
C LEU A 492 21.69 10.16 5.94
N GLY A 493 22.35 9.33 6.74
CA GLY A 493 21.77 8.82 8.00
C GLY A 493 21.53 9.95 9.01
N LEU A 494 20.63 9.78 10.01
CA LEU A 494 20.39 10.81 11.02
C LEU A 494 21.69 11.22 11.75
N VAL A 495 22.60 10.27 12.00
CA VAL A 495 23.91 10.55 12.62
C VAL A 495 24.73 11.49 11.72
N GLU A 496 24.77 11.24 10.43
CA GLU A 496 25.49 12.03 9.43
C GLU A 496 24.89 13.43 9.27
N LEU A 497 23.57 13.55 9.24
CA LEU A 497 22.86 14.84 9.27
C LEU A 497 23.18 15.65 10.54
N LEU A 498 23.31 14.97 11.69
CA LEU A 498 23.71 15.61 12.94
C LEU A 498 25.16 16.09 12.90
N VAL A 499 26.06 15.37 12.23
CA VAL A 499 27.45 15.83 12.03
C VAL A 499 27.49 17.07 11.15
N GLU A 500 26.82 17.03 9.99
CA GLU A 500 26.89 18.13 9.02
C GLU A 500 26.18 19.40 9.47
N ARG A 501 24.98 19.25 10.06
CA ARG A 501 24.07 20.37 10.34
C ARG A 501 23.87 20.60 11.83
N GLY A 502 24.50 19.83 12.70
CA GLY A 502 24.31 19.93 14.14
C GLY A 502 22.83 19.83 14.53
N ARG A 503 22.42 20.65 15.50
CA ARG A 503 21.05 20.64 16.01
C ARG A 503 19.98 21.11 15.04
N SER A 504 20.35 21.82 13.97
CA SER A 504 19.35 22.22 12.97
C SER A 504 18.75 21.03 12.23
N ALA A 505 19.45 19.89 12.13
CA ALA A 505 18.90 18.64 11.59
C ALA A 505 17.67 18.15 12.36
N LEU A 506 17.57 18.47 13.66
CA LEU A 506 16.45 18.05 14.50
C LEU A 506 15.13 18.73 14.12
N ASN A 507 15.18 19.86 13.40
CA ASN A 507 13.98 20.55 12.92
C ASN A 507 13.31 19.85 11.73
N GLU A 508 14.03 18.93 11.08
CA GLU A 508 13.58 18.15 9.91
C GLU A 508 12.92 16.82 10.34
N LEU A 509 12.95 16.48 11.63
CA LEU A 509 12.27 15.31 12.17
C LEU A 509 10.73 15.48 12.18
N PRO A 510 9.96 14.37 12.13
CA PRO A 510 8.50 14.42 12.22
C PRO A 510 7.99 15.24 13.41
N GLU A 511 6.85 15.92 13.24
CA GLU A 511 6.28 16.82 14.25
C GLU A 511 5.99 16.13 15.59
N GLY A 512 5.63 14.84 15.56
CA GLY A 512 5.44 14.03 16.77
C GLY A 512 6.73 13.88 17.59
N ILE A 513 7.86 13.63 16.93
CA ILE A 513 9.18 13.51 17.57
C ILE A 513 9.69 14.88 18.02
N ARG A 514 9.47 15.94 17.22
CA ARG A 514 9.92 17.31 17.56
C ARG A 514 9.24 17.90 18.79
N LYS A 515 8.01 17.49 19.08
CA LYS A 515 7.23 18.02 20.20
C LYS A 515 7.45 17.28 21.52
N ASP A 516 8.12 16.14 21.49
CA ASP A 516 8.37 15.29 22.65
C ASP A 516 9.88 15.13 22.88
N GLU A 517 10.38 15.72 23.96
CA GLU A 517 11.81 15.72 24.31
C GLU A 517 12.36 14.30 24.53
N ALA A 518 11.53 13.38 25.04
CA ALA A 518 11.91 11.99 25.27
C ALA A 518 11.97 11.23 23.94
N ALA A 519 10.97 11.37 23.08
CA ALA A 519 10.97 10.75 21.75
C ALA A 519 12.14 11.25 20.89
N MET A 520 12.44 12.55 20.94
CA MET A 520 13.59 13.16 20.28
C MET A 520 14.90 12.53 20.77
N SER A 521 15.09 12.43 22.08
CA SER A 521 16.29 11.86 22.70
C SER A 521 16.48 10.40 22.31
N GLU A 522 15.42 9.59 22.45
CA GLU A 522 15.46 8.16 22.14
C GLU A 522 15.72 7.90 20.65
N THR A 523 15.17 8.73 19.77
CA THR A 523 15.44 8.65 18.32
C THR A 523 16.91 8.84 18.02
N ILE A 524 17.55 9.86 18.60
CA ILE A 524 18.98 10.14 18.40
C ILE A 524 19.83 9.04 19.06
N GLU A 525 19.53 8.65 20.30
CA GLU A 525 20.21 7.59 21.05
C GLU A 525 20.21 6.27 20.26
N ASN A 526 19.06 5.88 19.69
CA ASN A 526 18.93 4.65 18.91
C ASN A 526 19.71 4.69 17.60
N ASN A 527 19.73 5.84 16.90
CA ASN A 527 20.48 5.99 15.67
C ASN A 527 21.99 5.95 15.92
N ILE A 528 22.48 6.60 16.98
CA ILE A 528 23.90 6.52 17.38
C ILE A 528 24.24 5.07 17.79
N ARG A 529 23.38 4.41 18.57
CA ARG A 529 23.60 3.01 18.98
C ARG A 529 23.67 2.06 17.78
N LYS A 530 22.83 2.28 16.77
CA LYS A 530 22.86 1.50 15.53
C LYS A 530 24.22 1.62 14.84
N VAL A 531 24.72 2.84 14.63
CA VAL A 531 26.04 3.04 13.99
C VAL A 531 27.17 2.42 14.84
N ILE A 532 27.11 2.54 16.17
CA ILE A 532 28.07 1.88 17.07
C ILE A 532 28.07 0.36 16.87
N ILE A 533 26.90 -0.27 16.77
CA ILE A 533 26.76 -1.72 16.58
C ILE A 533 27.26 -2.13 15.18
N ASP A 534 26.86 -1.40 14.15
CA ASP A 534 27.20 -1.70 12.75
C ASP A 534 28.71 -1.59 12.51
N GLU A 535 29.37 -0.62 13.15
CA GLU A 535 30.81 -0.38 13.01
C GLU A 535 31.66 -1.12 14.08
N GLN A 536 31.05 -1.74 15.09
CA GLN A 536 31.75 -2.51 16.13
C GLN A 536 32.69 -3.59 15.57
N PRO A 537 32.34 -4.36 14.52
CA PRO A 537 33.25 -5.35 13.93
C PRO A 537 34.50 -4.73 13.29
N VAL A 538 34.46 -3.45 12.92
CA VAL A 538 35.57 -2.71 12.28
C VAL A 538 36.58 -2.24 13.32
N ASN A 539 36.13 -1.75 14.49
CA ASN A 539 37.03 -1.40 15.59
C ASN A 539 36.37 -1.63 16.96
N PRO A 540 36.39 -2.88 17.48
CA PRO A 540 35.66 -3.25 18.68
C PRO A 540 36.00 -2.37 19.89
N LYS A 541 37.29 -2.21 20.20
CA LYS A 541 37.74 -1.39 21.34
C LYS A 541 37.33 0.08 21.25
N TYR A 542 37.29 0.66 20.05
CA TYR A 542 36.86 2.05 19.89
C TYR A 542 35.36 2.20 20.13
N TYR A 543 34.55 1.36 19.48
CA TYR A 543 33.09 1.44 19.56
C TYR A 543 32.54 0.95 20.90
N ASP A 544 33.24 0.05 21.61
CA ASP A 544 32.94 -0.28 23.01
C ASP A 544 33.03 0.99 23.90
N ARG A 545 34.09 1.80 23.73
CA ARG A 545 34.21 3.09 24.44
C ARG A 545 33.09 4.05 24.05
N MET A 546 32.69 4.11 22.78
CA MET A 546 31.57 4.96 22.34
C MET A 546 30.23 4.49 22.95
N SER A 547 30.03 3.18 23.07
CA SER A 547 28.85 2.61 23.74
C SER A 547 28.81 2.99 25.21
N GLU A 548 29.94 2.89 25.92
CA GLU A 548 30.04 3.33 27.33
C GLU A 548 29.71 4.82 27.50
N LEU A 549 30.19 5.66 26.57
CA LEU A 549 29.86 7.10 26.56
C LEU A 549 28.37 7.35 26.30
N LEU A 550 27.77 6.63 25.35
CA LEU A 550 26.33 6.72 25.09
C LEU A 550 25.52 6.32 26.32
N ASP A 551 25.85 5.19 26.95
CA ASP A 551 25.16 4.68 28.13
C ASP A 551 25.27 5.66 29.31
N ALA A 552 26.43 6.28 29.49
CA ALA A 552 26.63 7.33 30.49
C ALA A 552 25.77 8.58 30.23
N LEU A 553 25.61 9.00 28.97
CA LEU A 553 24.73 10.13 28.60
C LEU A 553 23.25 9.80 28.84
N ILE A 554 22.82 8.58 28.51
CA ILE A 554 21.45 8.10 28.76
C ILE A 554 21.15 8.09 30.25
N GLN A 555 22.10 7.61 31.06
CA GLN A 555 21.93 7.58 32.52
C GLN A 555 21.85 8.99 33.10
N GLN A 556 22.70 9.92 32.65
CA GLN A 556 22.66 11.32 33.07
C GLN A 556 21.34 12.01 32.71
N ARG A 557 20.74 11.67 31.56
CA ARG A 557 19.38 12.13 31.18
C ARG A 557 18.32 11.60 32.14
N LYS A 558 18.34 10.28 32.44
CA LYS A 558 17.36 9.63 33.33
C LYS A 558 17.41 10.14 34.77
N GLU A 559 18.57 10.62 35.20
CA GLU A 559 18.78 11.23 36.52
C GLU A 559 18.46 12.74 36.55
N GLU A 560 17.97 13.33 35.45
CA GLU A 560 17.73 14.77 35.25
C GLU A 560 18.95 15.65 35.57
N ALA A 561 20.16 15.09 35.47
CA ALA A 561 21.40 15.73 35.91
C ALA A 561 21.93 16.79 34.91
N LEU A 562 21.36 16.84 33.70
CA LEU A 562 21.78 17.75 32.62
C LEU A 562 20.61 18.62 32.15
N ASP A 563 20.94 19.87 31.84
CA ASP A 563 20.07 20.72 31.02
C ASP A 563 19.85 20.07 29.64
N TYR A 564 18.60 20.00 29.19
CA TYR A 564 18.23 19.30 27.95
C TYR A 564 18.99 19.83 26.72
N LYS A 565 19.25 21.15 26.69
CA LYS A 565 20.01 21.78 25.62
C LYS A 565 21.46 21.27 25.61
N ALA A 566 22.09 21.19 26.78
CA ALA A 566 23.45 20.69 26.95
C ALA A 566 23.56 19.18 26.68
N TYR A 567 22.52 18.40 27.01
CA TYR A 567 22.45 16.99 26.69
C TYR A 567 22.43 16.74 25.17
N LEU A 568 21.58 17.46 24.42
CA LEU A 568 21.55 17.35 22.95
C LEU A 568 22.88 17.73 22.30
N ASP A 569 23.56 18.76 22.81
CA ASP A 569 24.88 19.16 22.30
C ASP A 569 25.91 18.02 22.46
N ARG A 570 25.87 17.28 23.59
CA ARG A 570 26.75 16.12 23.82
C ARG A 570 26.41 14.92 22.94
N LEU A 571 25.13 14.69 22.63
CA LEU A 571 24.73 13.65 21.69
C LEU A 571 25.22 13.95 20.27
N VAL A 572 25.14 15.20 19.82
CA VAL A 572 25.68 15.61 18.51
C VAL A 572 27.20 15.44 18.48
N GLU A 573 27.90 15.80 19.56
CA GLU A 573 29.34 15.56 19.67
C GLU A 573 29.67 14.06 19.59
N LEU A 574 28.91 13.21 20.28
CA LEU A 574 29.09 11.76 20.23
C LEU A 574 28.78 11.20 18.82
N ALA A 575 27.73 11.69 18.16
CA ALA A 575 27.41 11.34 16.78
C ALA A 575 28.58 11.64 15.84
N GLY A 576 29.23 12.80 16.00
CA GLY A 576 30.46 13.16 15.29
C GLY A 576 31.59 12.16 15.50
N ARG A 577 31.85 11.75 16.74
CA ARG A 577 32.91 10.78 17.08
C ARG A 577 32.63 9.38 16.53
N VAL A 578 31.35 8.98 16.50
CA VAL A 578 30.91 7.69 15.98
C VAL A 578 30.96 7.64 14.46
N HIS A 579 30.59 8.73 13.78
CA HIS A 579 30.58 8.82 12.32
C HIS A 579 31.98 9.04 11.73
N GLU A 580 32.79 9.90 12.35
CA GLU A 580 34.16 10.21 11.93
C GLU A 580 35.18 9.95 13.05
N PRO A 581 35.60 8.69 13.26
CA PRO A 581 36.60 8.33 14.28
C PRO A 581 37.97 9.01 14.05
N SER A 582 38.20 9.52 12.82
CA SER A 582 39.49 9.97 12.32
C SER A 582 39.97 11.32 12.86
N GLU A 583 39.06 12.22 13.26
CA GLU A 583 39.42 13.56 13.75
C GLU A 583 39.43 13.64 15.29
N ALA A 584 38.80 12.69 15.98
CA ALA A 584 38.52 12.81 17.42
C ALA A 584 39.55 12.13 18.35
N GLY A 585 40.23 11.07 17.89
CA GLY A 585 41.19 10.33 18.69
C GLY A 585 42.60 10.86 18.43
N GLY A 586 43.32 11.34 19.46
CA GLY A 586 44.71 11.79 19.35
C GLY A 586 45.69 10.66 19.03
N TYR A 587 45.55 10.03 17.86
CA TYR A 587 46.37 8.92 17.40
C TYR A 587 47.78 9.41 17.01
N PRO A 588 48.82 8.58 17.17
CA PRO A 588 50.16 8.85 16.65
C PRO A 588 50.13 9.08 15.13
N THR A 589 51.08 9.88 14.61
CA THR A 589 51.15 10.23 13.18
C THR A 589 51.34 9.03 12.24
N THR A 590 51.77 7.89 12.77
CA THR A 590 51.95 6.62 12.05
C THR A 590 50.65 5.84 11.86
N MET A 591 49.61 6.15 12.64
CA MET A 591 48.25 5.58 12.54
C MET A 591 47.40 6.40 11.56
N ASP A 592 47.91 6.52 10.34
CA ASP A 592 47.37 7.33 9.25
C ASP A 592 46.16 6.69 8.54
N THR A 593 45.96 5.38 8.70
CA THR A 593 44.86 4.63 8.09
C THR A 593 43.92 4.03 9.15
N PRO A 594 42.60 3.97 8.89
CA PRO A 594 41.61 3.23 9.69
C PRO A 594 42.08 1.83 10.15
N ALA A 595 42.67 1.03 9.25
CA ALA A 595 43.10 -0.32 9.59
C ALA A 595 44.20 -0.35 10.66
N LYS A 596 45.18 0.55 10.57
CA LYS A 596 46.23 0.72 11.59
C LYS A 596 45.67 1.20 12.93
N ARG A 597 44.70 2.12 12.92
CA ARG A 597 44.04 2.60 14.16
C ARG A 597 43.26 1.49 14.85
N ALA A 598 42.53 0.70 14.07
CA ALA A 598 41.82 -0.48 14.59
C ALA A 598 42.81 -1.47 15.21
N LEU A 599 43.91 -1.79 14.52
CA LEU A 599 44.97 -2.63 15.08
C LEU A 599 45.55 -2.03 16.37
N TYR A 600 45.86 -0.75 16.39
CA TYR A 600 46.40 -0.05 17.55
C TYR A 600 45.47 -0.06 18.77
N ASP A 601 44.19 0.28 18.58
CA ASP A 601 43.20 0.25 19.66
C ASP A 601 43.02 -1.17 20.24
N ASN A 602 43.16 -2.20 19.40
CA ASN A 602 42.95 -3.60 19.79
C ASN A 602 44.24 -4.32 20.23
N LEU A 603 45.43 -3.76 19.97
CA LEU A 603 46.74 -4.26 20.39
C LEU A 603 47.34 -3.43 21.54
N ASP A 604 46.48 -3.04 22.49
CA ASP A 604 46.86 -2.29 23.70
C ASP A 604 47.69 -1.03 23.42
N HIS A 605 47.42 -0.36 22.29
CA HIS A 605 48.10 0.86 21.87
C HIS A 605 49.61 0.66 21.57
N ASP A 606 50.03 -0.54 21.16
CA ASP A 606 51.39 -0.80 20.64
C ASP A 606 51.50 -0.39 19.17
N GLU A 607 52.07 0.79 18.96
CA GLU A 607 52.30 1.37 17.63
C GLU A 607 53.17 0.49 16.73
N ASN A 608 54.21 -0.15 17.29
CA ASN A 608 55.15 -0.93 16.49
C ASN A 608 54.52 -2.22 15.99
N VAL A 609 53.76 -2.92 16.85
CA VAL A 609 53.07 -4.16 16.45
C VAL A 609 51.98 -3.85 15.44
N ALA A 610 51.18 -2.80 15.65
CA ALA A 610 50.12 -2.40 14.73
C ALA A 610 50.65 -2.11 13.31
N VAL A 611 51.76 -1.37 13.19
CA VAL A 611 52.39 -1.08 11.89
C VAL A 611 52.94 -2.34 11.23
N ARG A 612 53.58 -3.24 11.99
CA ARG A 612 54.12 -4.49 11.44
C ARG A 612 53.02 -5.42 10.94
N VAL A 613 51.93 -5.55 11.70
CA VAL A 613 50.77 -6.36 11.31
C VAL A 613 50.10 -5.80 10.05
N ASP A 614 49.85 -4.49 9.97
CA ASP A 614 49.32 -3.85 8.74
C ASP A 614 50.22 -4.10 7.53
N THR A 615 51.54 -3.96 7.71
CA THR A 615 52.54 -4.20 6.67
C THR A 615 52.50 -5.66 6.19
N ALA A 616 52.46 -6.62 7.12
CA ALA A 616 52.40 -8.05 6.82
C ALA A 616 51.12 -8.42 6.06
N VAL A 617 49.96 -7.91 6.47
CA VAL A 617 48.69 -8.13 5.76
C VAL A 617 48.77 -7.58 4.34
N ARG A 618 49.21 -6.32 4.16
CA ARG A 618 49.26 -5.67 2.84
C ARG A 618 50.19 -6.37 1.87
N HIS A 619 51.30 -6.94 2.34
CA HIS A 619 52.26 -7.68 1.50
C HIS A 619 51.82 -9.11 1.19
N THR A 620 51.07 -9.75 2.09
CA THR A 620 50.71 -11.17 1.97
C THR A 620 49.37 -11.37 1.29
N ARG A 621 48.45 -10.40 1.40
CA ARG A 621 47.11 -10.50 0.81
C ARG A 621 47.20 -10.64 -0.71
N LYS A 622 46.43 -11.59 -1.23
CA LYS A 622 46.22 -11.80 -2.67
C LYS A 622 44.85 -11.27 -3.05
N ASP A 623 44.62 -11.09 -4.34
CA ASP A 623 43.29 -10.75 -4.86
C ASP A 623 42.26 -11.79 -4.41
N ASP A 624 41.04 -11.37 -4.03
CA ASP A 624 39.98 -12.21 -3.46
C ASP A 624 40.48 -13.20 -2.41
N TRP A 625 41.19 -12.70 -1.39
CA TRP A 625 41.71 -13.54 -0.32
C TRP A 625 40.66 -13.89 0.74
N ARG A 626 39.71 -12.98 1.00
CA ARG A 626 38.59 -13.21 1.93
C ARG A 626 37.66 -14.30 1.41
N GLY A 627 37.24 -15.21 2.28
CA GLY A 627 36.42 -16.38 1.93
C GLY A 627 37.20 -17.53 1.27
N ASN A 628 38.48 -17.33 0.92
CA ASN A 628 39.34 -18.39 0.41
C ASN A 628 40.22 -18.97 1.52
N ARG A 629 39.84 -20.15 2.02
CA ARG A 629 40.49 -20.82 3.16
C ARG A 629 42.03 -20.96 3.07
N PHE A 630 42.60 -21.09 1.87
CA PHE A 630 44.05 -21.22 1.70
C PHE A 630 44.75 -19.86 1.77
N LYS A 631 44.19 -18.84 1.11
CA LYS A 631 44.72 -17.47 1.13
C LYS A 631 44.55 -16.83 2.51
N GLU A 632 43.41 -17.06 3.16
CA GLU A 632 43.17 -16.64 4.55
C GLU A 632 44.20 -17.23 5.52
N ARG A 633 44.52 -18.52 5.39
CA ARG A 633 45.56 -19.16 6.21
C ARG A 633 46.95 -18.56 6.00
N GLU A 634 47.26 -18.14 4.78
CA GLU A 634 48.53 -17.49 4.44
C GLU A 634 48.64 -16.12 5.12
N VAL A 635 47.57 -15.31 5.05
CA VAL A 635 47.51 -14.01 5.74
C VAL A 635 47.51 -14.17 7.26
N LEU A 636 46.73 -15.10 7.82
CA LEU A 636 46.74 -15.43 9.25
C LEU A 636 48.12 -15.86 9.74
N GLY A 637 48.85 -16.64 8.93
CA GLY A 637 50.22 -17.04 9.22
C GLY A 637 51.16 -15.84 9.34
N ALA A 638 51.12 -14.93 8.36
CA ALA A 638 51.94 -13.71 8.38
C ALA A 638 51.58 -12.77 9.55
N VAL A 639 50.28 -12.65 9.88
CA VAL A 639 49.84 -11.88 11.06
C VAL A 639 50.38 -12.51 12.35
N ARG A 640 50.29 -13.84 12.48
CA ARG A 640 50.75 -14.56 13.68
C ARG A 640 52.25 -14.38 13.94
N GLU A 641 53.07 -14.33 12.90
CA GLU A 641 54.53 -14.09 13.03
C GLU A 641 54.87 -12.70 13.59
N GLU A 642 54.06 -11.68 13.27
CA GLU A 642 54.33 -10.29 13.67
C GLU A 642 53.76 -9.90 15.04
N LEU A 643 52.81 -10.69 15.56
CA LEU A 643 52.08 -10.40 16.80
C LEU A 643 52.92 -10.56 18.08
N GLY A 644 54.03 -11.30 18.06
CA GLY A 644 54.92 -11.43 19.23
C GLY A 644 54.18 -11.88 20.50
N GLU A 645 54.16 -11.03 21.54
CA GLU A 645 53.48 -11.31 22.81
C GLU A 645 51.95 -11.45 22.67
N TYR A 646 51.37 -10.96 21.57
CA TYR A 646 49.93 -11.04 21.25
C TYR A 646 49.54 -12.28 20.42
N GLU A 647 50.45 -13.25 20.21
CA GLU A 647 50.21 -14.43 19.37
C GLU A 647 48.95 -15.22 19.77
N THR A 648 48.64 -15.26 21.07
CA THR A 648 47.43 -15.92 21.60
C THR A 648 46.12 -15.29 21.15
N ARG A 649 46.16 -14.06 20.64
CA ARG A 649 45.03 -13.30 20.07
C ARG A 649 45.04 -13.29 18.54
N ALA A 650 45.86 -14.11 17.89
CA ALA A 650 46.03 -14.08 16.43
C ALA A 650 44.71 -14.28 15.66
N ASP A 651 43.83 -15.17 16.11
CA ASP A 651 42.55 -15.41 15.43
C ASP A 651 41.58 -14.22 15.62
N GLU A 652 41.60 -13.55 16.78
CA GLU A 652 40.83 -12.32 17.05
C GLU A 652 41.30 -11.16 16.16
N ILE A 653 42.62 -10.95 16.10
CA ILE A 653 43.22 -9.90 15.26
C ILE A 653 43.02 -10.21 13.77
N PHE A 654 43.00 -11.48 13.39
CA PHE A 654 42.73 -11.85 12.00
C PHE A 654 41.29 -11.56 11.57
N GLU A 655 40.30 -11.78 12.43
CA GLU A 655 38.93 -11.34 12.16
C GLU A 655 38.83 -9.81 12.08
N LEU A 656 39.55 -9.08 12.94
CA LEU A 656 39.64 -7.61 12.84
C LEU A 656 40.21 -7.15 11.49
N VAL A 657 41.25 -7.84 11.00
CA VAL A 657 41.85 -7.59 9.69
C VAL A 657 40.85 -7.88 8.57
N LYS A 658 40.10 -8.98 8.63
CA LYS A 658 39.09 -9.30 7.61
C LYS A 658 38.01 -8.21 7.49
N ASN A 659 37.65 -7.58 8.60
CA ASN A 659 36.61 -6.55 8.66
C ASN A 659 37.07 -5.15 8.20
N GLN A 660 38.36 -4.92 7.92
CA GLN A 660 38.83 -3.64 7.38
C GLN A 660 38.57 -3.56 5.88
N ARG A 661 37.93 -2.48 5.42
CA ARG A 661 37.68 -2.22 3.98
C ARG A 661 38.97 -1.99 3.16
N GLU A 662 40.08 -1.61 3.80
CA GLU A 662 41.32 -1.21 3.14
C GLU A 662 42.25 -2.37 2.73
N TYR A 663 42.04 -3.55 3.32
CA TYR A 663 42.73 -4.80 2.94
C TYR A 663 41.93 -5.57 1.91
#